data_AF-A0A0R3WJN9-F1
#
_entry.id   AF-A0A0R3WJN9-F1
#
_cell.length_a   1.000
_cell.length_b   1.000
_cell.length_c   1.000
_cell.angle_alpha   90.00
_cell.angle_beta   90.00
_cell.angle_gamma   90.00
#
_symmetry.space_group_name_H-M   'P 1'
#
loop_
_entity.id
_entity.type
_entity.pdbx_description
1 polymer ?
#
loop_
_entity_poly.entity_id
_entity_poly.type
_entity_poly.pdbx_seq_one_letter_code
_entity_poly.pdbx_strand_id
1 'polypeptide(L)'
;MVELKKWTDCLRDLLPNVYSDGADPSLCFRACIERYLKNLEDNSELVQTLQNMESYQAYVYCCLHLLDELTKIDVGAGDGKPVFSIFQTQQLSKCLEFIVCLGIYPLLSSGVSIPLCLRLENYEKFKCPNLQSSPDRHQRLFKIAECFDSLSRSSIDSLRDLVSPNGYLGDYLALLLQLSYGPVSTDFSTKSTTADIIRISRTRLRSVLARLPRSLAFKELFLFQNGFCKQKSSMKTPVPLWLRSACGRLITQLFIARPRYFTAGKSPLEDLIIGVLDVHSTDPRHVPALASALGHILATPPQMTGQNNNGEQYYGSLALQIHNALQINRNCEDLLPRVIRLVAVDTIHQICERDIDLGRRLFLEKPLLSKLDKLISLNHPEVEDCASNEPSSKMIDMSDSAELLSAVDLRGVINFTIELLDTQHPSKALCLVLMRYSLPWFHFLSLLNLVLSEKEGSDCPIPEGCKPSPVIEFKSQLCSILASLLNTGHFSPFSLLRAWLGLPSLDETTLKPLFFSSTSSPPLSPLRRAIVLRPTSLVSSDTRESDTSGAPFRVCRSVEAVTDRSYEMISARVAAAMLLLSSIIHAKGYDGYVDREEASTELLLPAWSTSDKRNNETEGQTQSGLAAHLLLSLISDINSELIKDASKQSGVCVRLWPGTALEPMLEEKDEAAAVGVPLTACLMASAMLEKLSPTSLWPSDPAFAVKLLCLTLTRLCLVLNSPADKEVMKMEEESLNLVLGITAFFVQHMDMGEKVTSEVRDRFAELIPLLHQVEETFPQGNPSVELAEQIRISLLTRGAILVSSSPTAPNSDCSFLSKTELNRGRRLIEELPSIPLSACPTDTETVPKATTEVSPKLLEIFEQLKDPFIPVRGHALIELSRLLEARDPSLKGSEDNIFEMVVKHLDDEDSYVYLNAIRALSAMGNALTDRLLPLLLSRFLSTSYSLEFRLKVGEAIVRILRELGDIAPKYRDATVSNLLISARDPSEFIRAAGLSNLAEICRLLGNSIQSVIYEVRKSQFPFIGVRVAFEVYEVIEKTLKHDNAPIVRKSAAYLARSLFLTPKLMSHPSGLPAYLPDDLIRDVHRLLRDRLVIERDEEVLEQLEAAMAELDARTLTGVFRKQDTARDLVKEIRVLRPFDE
;
A
#
# COMPACT_ATOMS: atom_id res chain seq x y z
N MET A 1 -42.69 -38.80 42.64
CA MET A 1 -42.66 -39.87 41.60
C MET A 1 -43.97 -39.95 40.80
N VAL A 2 -45.15 -40.01 41.43
CA VAL A 2 -46.44 -40.02 40.71
C VAL A 2 -46.66 -38.72 39.91
N GLU A 3 -46.41 -37.57 40.53
CA GLU A 3 -46.48 -36.26 39.87
C GLU A 3 -45.46 -36.13 38.72
N LEU A 4 -44.21 -36.58 38.92
CA LEU A 4 -43.19 -36.61 37.87
C LEU A 4 -43.67 -37.42 36.65
N LYS A 5 -44.30 -38.58 36.88
CA LYS A 5 -44.82 -39.43 35.80
C LYS A 5 -45.95 -38.73 35.02
N LYS A 6 -46.87 -38.08 35.74
CA LYS A 6 -47.97 -37.30 35.15
C LYS A 6 -47.44 -36.19 34.23
N TRP A 7 -46.47 -35.42 34.69
CA TRP A 7 -45.87 -34.35 33.89
C TRP A 7 -45.01 -34.86 32.72
N THR A 8 -44.36 -36.03 32.85
CA THR A 8 -43.67 -36.66 31.71
C THR A 8 -44.62 -37.17 30.63
N ASP A 9 -45.84 -37.58 31.00
CA ASP A 9 -46.86 -37.94 30.01
C ASP A 9 -47.41 -36.68 29.33
N CYS A 10 -47.65 -35.60 30.08
CA CYS A 10 -48.02 -34.29 29.52
C CYS A 10 -46.94 -33.72 28.57
N LEU A 11 -45.65 -33.95 28.84
CA LEU A 11 -44.55 -33.60 27.95
C LEU A 11 -44.64 -34.32 26.60
N ARG A 12 -45.05 -35.59 26.62
CA ARG A 12 -45.23 -36.39 25.40
C ARG A 12 -46.39 -35.86 24.55
N ASP A 13 -47.48 -35.45 25.20
CA ASP A 13 -48.68 -34.95 24.53
C ASP A 13 -48.47 -33.58 23.87
N LEU A 14 -47.58 -32.77 24.46
CA LEU A 14 -47.27 -31.43 23.97
C LEU A 14 -46.30 -31.44 22.77
N LEU A 15 -45.57 -32.53 22.52
CA LEU A 15 -44.62 -32.62 21.40
C LEU A 15 -45.30 -33.12 20.11
N PRO A 16 -44.99 -32.55 18.93
CA PRO A 16 -45.53 -33.03 17.64
C PRO A 16 -45.10 -34.45 17.30
N ASN A 17 -46.00 -35.24 16.70
CA ASN A 17 -45.71 -36.61 16.24
C ASN A 17 -44.91 -36.60 14.92
N VAL A 18 -43.95 -37.52 14.78
CA VAL A 18 -43.02 -37.61 13.64
C VAL A 18 -43.71 -37.93 12.30
N TYR A 19 -44.95 -38.47 12.31
CA TYR A 19 -45.64 -39.04 11.14
C TYR A 19 -46.78 -38.20 10.55
N SER A 20 -47.01 -36.96 10.99
CA SER A 20 -48.01 -36.08 10.36
C SER A 20 -47.37 -35.11 9.37
N ASP A 21 -47.18 -35.59 8.14
CA ASP A 21 -46.80 -34.78 6.97
C ASP A 21 -47.99 -33.92 6.50
N GLY A 22 -47.73 -32.64 6.22
CA GLY A 22 -48.51 -31.82 5.27
C GLY A 22 -49.56 -30.83 5.80
N ALA A 23 -49.95 -30.87 7.08
CA ALA A 23 -50.94 -29.92 7.62
C ALA A 23 -50.29 -28.62 8.09
N ASP A 24 -50.98 -27.49 7.87
CA ASP A 24 -50.64 -26.15 8.38
C ASP A 24 -50.09 -26.22 9.83
N PRO A 25 -48.88 -25.69 10.12
CA PRO A 25 -48.26 -25.78 11.45
C PRO A 25 -49.14 -25.24 12.58
N SER A 26 -50.03 -24.29 12.26
CA SER A 26 -50.99 -23.75 13.23
C SER A 26 -52.03 -24.78 13.70
N LEU A 27 -52.40 -25.75 12.87
CA LEU A 27 -53.31 -26.84 13.22
C LEU A 27 -52.62 -27.91 14.07
N CYS A 28 -51.34 -28.18 13.79
CA CYS A 28 -50.54 -29.10 14.59
C CYS A 28 -50.39 -28.58 16.03
N PHE A 29 -50.07 -27.29 16.21
CA PHE A 29 -49.95 -26.69 17.54
C PHE A 29 -51.28 -26.70 18.30
N ARG A 30 -52.41 -26.42 17.63
CA ARG A 30 -53.74 -26.53 18.25
C ARG A 30 -54.03 -27.95 18.75
N ALA A 31 -53.73 -28.97 17.95
CA ALA A 31 -53.92 -30.36 18.36
C ALA A 31 -53.06 -30.75 19.57
N CYS A 32 -51.81 -30.27 19.65
CA CYS A 32 -50.96 -30.47 20.82
C CYS A 32 -51.51 -29.76 22.07
N ILE A 33 -51.98 -28.51 21.95
CA ILE A 33 -52.59 -27.75 23.04
C ILE A 33 -53.85 -28.48 23.56
N GLU A 34 -54.72 -28.96 22.66
CA GLU A 34 -55.93 -29.69 23.05
C GLU A 34 -55.63 -30.99 23.80
N ARG A 35 -54.59 -31.73 23.39
CA ARG A 35 -54.15 -32.94 24.11
C ARG A 35 -53.60 -32.60 25.50
N TYR A 36 -52.79 -31.55 25.58
CA TYR A 36 -52.21 -31.08 26.83
C TYR A 36 -53.30 -30.63 27.83
N LEU A 37 -54.26 -29.81 27.37
CA LEU A 37 -55.38 -29.35 28.19
C LEU A 37 -56.26 -30.51 28.68
N LYS A 38 -56.52 -31.54 27.86
CA LYS A 38 -57.33 -32.70 28.28
C LYS A 38 -56.74 -33.49 29.45
N ASN A 39 -55.41 -33.47 29.60
CA ASN A 39 -54.71 -34.24 30.63
C ASN A 39 -54.39 -33.44 31.91
N LEU A 40 -54.72 -32.14 31.92
CA LEU A 40 -54.64 -31.29 33.09
C LEU A 40 -55.97 -31.33 33.88
N GLU A 41 -55.89 -31.45 35.20
CA GLU A 41 -57.06 -31.51 36.09
C GLU A 41 -57.71 -30.13 36.30
N ASP A 42 -56.90 -29.06 36.36
CA ASP A 42 -57.32 -27.66 36.47
C ASP A 42 -56.76 -26.84 35.31
N ASN A 43 -57.66 -26.32 34.46
CA ASN A 43 -57.31 -25.58 33.24
C ASN A 43 -57.97 -24.21 33.12
N SER A 44 -58.81 -23.81 34.07
CA SER A 44 -59.69 -22.64 33.95
C SER A 44 -58.89 -21.34 33.72
N GLU A 45 -57.81 -21.14 34.46
CA GLU A 45 -56.92 -19.97 34.35
C GLU A 45 -56.06 -20.00 33.08
N LEU A 46 -55.58 -21.19 32.70
CA LEU A 46 -54.81 -21.39 31.46
C LEU A 46 -55.70 -21.12 30.23
N VAL A 47 -56.92 -21.64 30.21
CA VAL A 47 -57.85 -21.46 29.07
C VAL A 47 -58.25 -19.99 28.91
N GLN A 48 -58.50 -19.26 30.00
CA GLN A 48 -58.80 -17.83 29.94
C GLN A 48 -57.65 -17.00 29.35
N THR A 49 -56.40 -17.34 29.70
CA THR A 49 -55.22 -16.64 29.16
C THR A 49 -54.93 -17.00 27.70
N LEU A 50 -55.27 -18.22 27.25
CA LEU A 50 -55.04 -18.69 25.88
C LEU A 50 -56.07 -18.17 24.86
N GLN A 51 -57.27 -17.79 25.27
CA GLN A 51 -58.38 -17.39 24.36
C GLN A 51 -58.04 -16.24 23.41
N ASN A 52 -57.13 -15.34 23.81
CA ASN A 52 -56.74 -14.15 23.03
C ASN A 52 -55.36 -14.29 22.37
N MET A 53 -54.76 -15.48 22.36
CA MET A 53 -53.42 -15.73 21.83
C MET A 53 -53.46 -16.46 20.49
N GLU A 54 -52.52 -16.13 19.60
CA GLU A 54 -52.29 -16.91 18.38
C GLU A 54 -51.77 -18.31 18.71
N SER A 55 -52.03 -19.31 17.85
CA SER A 55 -51.76 -20.73 18.13
C SER A 55 -50.33 -21.03 18.57
N TYR A 56 -49.34 -20.34 18.01
CA TYR A 56 -47.93 -20.55 18.38
C TYR A 56 -47.59 -19.88 19.72
N GLN A 57 -48.22 -18.75 20.05
CA GLN A 57 -48.02 -18.05 21.34
C GLN A 57 -48.65 -18.86 22.47
N ALA A 58 -49.86 -19.38 22.22
CA ALA A 58 -50.56 -20.31 23.10
C ALA A 58 -49.73 -21.57 23.36
N TYR A 59 -49.11 -22.13 22.31
CA TYR A 59 -48.24 -23.30 22.43
C TYR A 59 -47.01 -23.04 23.31
N VAL A 60 -46.30 -21.92 23.08
CA VAL A 60 -45.14 -21.54 23.93
C VAL A 60 -45.56 -21.35 25.39
N TYR A 61 -46.74 -20.77 25.64
CA TYR A 61 -47.24 -20.60 27.01
C TYR A 61 -47.50 -21.94 27.70
N CYS A 62 -48.08 -22.92 27.00
CA CYS A 62 -48.24 -24.29 27.52
C CYS A 62 -46.89 -24.96 27.80
N CYS A 63 -45.88 -24.77 26.95
CA CYS A 63 -44.52 -25.27 27.19
C CYS A 63 -43.88 -24.63 28.44
N LEU A 64 -44.06 -23.32 28.64
CA LEU A 64 -43.56 -22.61 29.82
C LEU A 64 -44.24 -23.11 31.10
N HIS A 65 -45.57 -23.30 31.07
CA HIS A 65 -46.33 -23.83 32.20
C HIS A 65 -45.84 -25.23 32.60
N LEU A 66 -45.68 -26.13 31.63
CA LEU A 66 -45.15 -27.48 31.87
C LEU A 66 -43.76 -27.45 32.52
N LEU A 67 -42.84 -26.62 32.02
CA LEU A 67 -41.48 -26.55 32.56
C LEU A 67 -41.45 -25.91 33.96
N ASP A 68 -42.27 -24.89 34.22
CA ASP A 68 -42.37 -24.27 35.55
C ASP A 68 -42.88 -25.28 36.59
N GLU A 69 -43.92 -26.05 36.27
CA GLU A 69 -44.43 -27.10 37.15
C GLU A 69 -43.41 -28.23 37.37
N LEU A 70 -42.65 -28.62 36.34
CA LEU A 70 -41.56 -29.58 36.49
C LEU A 70 -40.44 -29.08 37.40
N THR A 71 -40.19 -27.77 37.46
CA THR A 71 -39.16 -27.19 38.35
C THR A 71 -39.58 -27.07 39.81
N LYS A 72 -40.89 -27.08 40.10
CA LYS A 72 -41.44 -27.06 41.48
C LYS A 72 -41.35 -28.43 42.17
N ILE A 73 -41.11 -29.50 41.41
CA ILE A 73 -41.00 -30.85 41.93
C ILE A 73 -39.61 -31.03 42.57
N ASP A 74 -39.58 -31.13 43.90
CA ASP A 74 -38.38 -31.52 44.61
C ASP A 74 -38.24 -33.04 44.67
N VAL A 75 -37.24 -33.57 43.96
CA VAL A 75 -36.85 -34.97 44.06
C VAL A 75 -35.80 -35.08 45.16
N GLY A 76 -36.16 -35.71 46.29
CA GLY A 76 -35.22 -36.01 47.37
C GLY A 76 -34.02 -36.82 46.87
N ALA A 77 -32.84 -36.55 47.43
CA ALA A 77 -31.56 -37.15 47.02
C ALA A 77 -31.62 -38.69 46.99
N GLY A 78 -31.90 -39.25 45.82
CA GLY A 78 -32.00 -40.68 45.59
C GLY A 78 -30.85 -41.19 44.73
N ASP A 79 -29.99 -42.00 45.34
CA ASP A 79 -29.20 -43.09 44.75
C ASP A 79 -28.58 -42.86 43.35
N GLY A 80 -28.09 -41.65 43.03
CA GLY A 80 -27.27 -41.34 41.84
C GLY A 80 -27.87 -41.71 40.48
N LYS A 81 -29.13 -42.14 40.41
CA LYS A 81 -29.80 -42.57 39.17
C LYS A 81 -30.41 -41.33 38.49
N PRO A 82 -30.20 -41.14 37.18
CA PRO A 82 -30.78 -40.02 36.46
C PRO A 82 -32.31 -40.07 36.56
N VAL A 83 -32.92 -38.97 37.00
CA VAL A 83 -34.37 -38.83 37.20
C VAL A 83 -35.14 -39.01 35.89
N PHE A 84 -34.54 -38.61 34.77
CA PHE A 84 -35.08 -38.76 33.42
C PHE A 84 -34.24 -39.73 32.60
N SER A 85 -34.90 -40.54 31.76
CA SER A 85 -34.24 -41.34 30.73
C SER A 85 -33.63 -40.45 29.63
N ILE A 86 -32.65 -40.98 28.88
CA ILE A 86 -32.03 -40.26 27.75
C ILE A 86 -33.09 -39.76 26.74
N PHE A 87 -34.14 -40.57 26.50
CA PHE A 87 -35.26 -40.19 25.65
C PHE A 87 -36.07 -39.01 26.20
N GLN A 88 -36.37 -39.02 27.50
CA GLN A 88 -37.07 -37.91 28.16
C GLN A 88 -36.21 -36.63 28.19
N THR A 89 -34.89 -36.74 28.38
CA THR A 89 -33.98 -35.60 28.29
C THR A 89 -33.96 -34.99 26.88
N GLN A 90 -34.04 -35.82 25.84
CA GLN A 90 -34.21 -35.34 24.46
C GLN A 90 -35.56 -34.65 24.24
N GLN A 91 -36.64 -35.17 24.83
CA GLN A 91 -37.97 -34.55 24.79
C GLN A 91 -37.98 -33.18 25.50
N LEU A 92 -37.36 -33.08 26.67
CA LEU A 92 -37.20 -31.82 27.40
C LEU A 92 -36.38 -30.81 26.60
N SER A 93 -35.29 -31.26 25.98
CA SER A 93 -34.48 -30.42 25.08
C SER A 93 -35.32 -29.90 23.90
N LYS A 94 -36.11 -30.76 23.24
CA LYS A 94 -37.02 -30.36 22.16
C LYS A 94 -38.10 -29.37 22.62
N CYS A 95 -38.65 -29.56 23.81
CA CYS A 95 -39.63 -28.64 24.39
C CYS A 95 -39.01 -27.24 24.58
N LEU A 96 -37.79 -27.17 25.10
CA LEU A 96 -37.05 -25.91 25.25
C LEU A 96 -36.65 -25.32 23.89
N GLU A 97 -36.31 -26.16 22.91
CA GLU A 97 -36.06 -25.76 21.52
C GLU A 97 -37.26 -25.01 20.92
N PHE A 98 -38.49 -25.52 21.12
CA PHE A 98 -39.71 -24.83 20.66
C PHE A 98 -39.91 -23.48 21.36
N ILE A 99 -39.64 -23.37 22.66
CA ILE A 99 -39.70 -22.09 23.39
C ILE A 99 -38.71 -21.09 22.80
N VAL A 100 -37.49 -21.53 22.48
CA VAL A 100 -36.45 -20.69 21.90
C VAL A 100 -36.86 -20.24 20.49
N CYS A 101 -37.23 -21.18 19.61
CA CYS A 101 -37.55 -20.91 18.21
C CYS A 101 -38.82 -20.08 18.02
N LEU A 102 -39.89 -20.37 18.78
CA LEU A 102 -41.20 -19.72 18.63
C LEU A 102 -41.42 -18.56 19.61
N GLY A 103 -40.72 -18.54 20.75
CA GLY A 103 -40.87 -17.54 21.81
C GLY A 103 -39.77 -16.49 21.83
N ILE A 104 -38.49 -16.89 21.74
CA ILE A 104 -37.36 -15.95 21.86
C ILE A 104 -37.04 -15.31 20.51
N TYR A 105 -36.76 -16.11 19.48
CA TYR A 105 -36.25 -15.63 18.17
C TYR A 105 -37.16 -14.59 17.48
N PRO A 106 -38.50 -14.72 17.49
CA PRO A 106 -39.39 -13.73 16.87
C PRO A 106 -39.40 -12.36 17.58
N LEU A 107 -38.93 -12.32 18.83
CA LEU A 107 -38.89 -11.14 19.71
C LEU A 107 -37.47 -10.54 19.83
N LEU A 108 -36.43 -11.21 19.34
CA LEU A 108 -35.06 -10.72 19.33
C LEU A 108 -34.85 -9.70 18.19
N SER A 109 -33.98 -8.73 18.45
CA SER A 109 -33.49 -7.84 17.39
C SER A 109 -32.57 -8.63 16.45
N SER A 110 -32.54 -8.28 15.17
CA SER A 110 -31.66 -8.93 14.19
C SER A 110 -30.19 -8.85 14.63
N GLY A 111 -29.47 -9.98 14.63
CA GLY A 111 -28.04 -10.05 14.96
C GLY A 111 -27.71 -10.17 16.46
N VAL A 112 -28.71 -10.38 17.34
CA VAL A 112 -28.48 -10.55 18.78
C VAL A 112 -28.08 -11.98 19.17
N SER A 113 -28.62 -13.00 18.49
CA SER A 113 -28.30 -14.41 18.73
C SER A 113 -27.74 -15.09 17.48
N ILE A 114 -27.32 -16.35 17.61
CA ILE A 114 -26.95 -17.21 16.48
C ILE A 114 -28.13 -17.26 15.49
N PRO A 115 -27.93 -17.02 14.19
CA PRO A 115 -29.00 -17.16 13.20
C PRO A 115 -29.64 -18.55 13.23
N LEU A 116 -30.97 -18.63 13.13
CA LEU A 116 -31.70 -19.90 13.26
C LEU A 116 -31.27 -20.95 12.23
N CYS A 117 -30.85 -20.51 11.03
CA CYS A 117 -30.32 -21.37 9.96
C CYS A 117 -28.96 -22.01 10.29
N LEU A 118 -28.20 -21.46 11.23
CA LEU A 118 -26.94 -22.06 11.71
C LEU A 118 -27.17 -22.95 12.94
N ARG A 119 -28.35 -22.87 13.56
CA ARG A 119 -28.75 -23.68 14.70
C ARG A 119 -29.54 -24.92 14.27
N LEU A 120 -30.36 -24.82 13.22
CA LEU A 120 -31.33 -25.84 12.83
C LEU A 120 -31.36 -26.10 11.32
N GLU A 121 -31.33 -27.39 10.94
CA GLU A 121 -31.37 -27.84 9.54
C GLU A 121 -32.72 -27.57 8.85
N ASN A 122 -33.82 -27.47 9.62
CA ASN A 122 -35.20 -27.23 9.12
C ASN A 122 -35.78 -25.87 9.53
N TYR A 123 -34.95 -24.83 9.65
CA TYR A 123 -35.34 -23.51 10.17
C TYR A 123 -36.51 -22.85 9.41
N GLU A 124 -36.73 -23.19 8.13
CA GLU A 124 -37.81 -22.63 7.30
C GLU A 124 -39.20 -22.95 7.83
N LYS A 125 -39.35 -24.07 8.55
CA LYS A 125 -40.60 -24.49 9.20
C LYS A 125 -40.95 -23.65 10.43
N PHE A 126 -40.03 -22.82 10.90
CA PHE A 126 -40.15 -21.98 12.10
C PHE A 126 -40.18 -20.48 11.79
N LYS A 127 -40.45 -20.09 10.53
CA LYS A 127 -40.56 -18.67 10.13
C LYS A 127 -41.84 -18.04 10.69
N CYS A 128 -41.77 -17.54 11.93
CA CYS A 128 -42.80 -16.70 12.53
C CYS A 128 -42.71 -15.24 12.05
N PRO A 129 -43.81 -14.45 12.08
CA PRO A 129 -43.75 -13.02 11.80
C PRO A 129 -42.81 -12.31 12.77
N ASN A 130 -42.06 -11.32 12.28
CA ASN A 130 -41.13 -10.53 13.09
C ASN A 130 -41.92 -9.62 14.05
N LEU A 131 -41.87 -9.88 15.35
CA LEU A 131 -42.63 -9.18 16.39
C LEU A 131 -41.79 -8.16 17.18
N GLN A 132 -40.67 -7.69 16.62
CA GLN A 132 -39.76 -6.74 17.26
C GLN A 132 -40.44 -5.47 17.80
N SER A 133 -41.54 -5.01 17.18
CA SER A 133 -42.26 -3.79 17.55
C SER A 133 -43.45 -4.01 18.49
N SER A 134 -43.69 -5.23 18.98
CA SER A 134 -44.83 -5.50 19.88
C SER A 134 -44.69 -4.79 21.23
N PRO A 135 -45.75 -4.14 21.76
CA PRO A 135 -45.69 -3.39 23.02
C PRO A 135 -45.40 -4.29 24.23
N ASP A 136 -45.80 -5.56 24.18
CA ASP A 136 -45.61 -6.54 25.26
C ASP A 136 -44.27 -7.28 25.19
N ARG A 137 -43.39 -6.94 24.25
CA ARG A 137 -42.13 -7.65 23.97
C ARG A 137 -41.30 -7.89 25.24
N HIS A 138 -41.12 -6.86 26.07
CA HIS A 138 -40.33 -6.97 27.30
C HIS A 138 -41.00 -7.88 28.34
N GLN A 139 -42.32 -7.85 28.48
CA GLN A 139 -43.05 -8.71 29.41
C GLN A 139 -43.01 -10.18 28.98
N ARG A 140 -43.17 -10.46 27.68
CA ARG A 140 -43.10 -11.83 27.13
C ARG A 140 -41.71 -12.43 27.28
N LEU A 141 -40.67 -11.68 26.92
CA LEU A 141 -39.28 -12.10 27.12
C LEU A 141 -38.96 -12.28 28.62
N PHE A 142 -39.50 -11.43 29.50
CA PHE A 142 -39.28 -11.55 30.94
C PHE A 142 -39.88 -12.84 31.52
N LYS A 143 -41.11 -13.22 31.13
CA LYS A 143 -41.71 -14.51 31.52
C LYS A 143 -40.87 -15.71 31.09
N ILE A 144 -40.33 -15.67 29.86
CA ILE A 144 -39.40 -16.72 29.39
C ILE A 144 -38.14 -16.72 30.27
N ALA A 145 -37.59 -15.55 30.60
CA ALA A 145 -36.39 -15.45 31.45
C ALA A 145 -36.61 -16.04 32.85
N GLU A 146 -37.81 -15.89 33.42
CA GLU A 146 -38.17 -16.51 34.70
C GLU A 146 -38.16 -18.04 34.63
N CYS A 147 -38.67 -18.62 33.54
CA CYS A 147 -38.58 -20.07 33.33
C CYS A 147 -37.12 -20.55 33.27
N PHE A 148 -36.24 -19.85 32.55
CA PHE A 148 -34.81 -20.16 32.54
C PHE A 148 -34.15 -20.00 33.91
N ASP A 149 -34.57 -19.01 34.71
CA ASP A 149 -34.10 -18.84 36.09
C ASP A 149 -34.52 -20.00 36.99
N SER A 150 -35.77 -20.47 36.85
CA SER A 150 -36.29 -21.64 37.57
C SER A 150 -35.55 -22.91 37.19
N LEU A 151 -35.32 -23.15 35.89
CA LEU A 151 -34.52 -24.28 35.39
C LEU A 151 -33.07 -24.24 35.90
N SER A 152 -32.45 -23.06 35.95
CA SER A 152 -31.07 -22.93 36.44
C SER A 152 -30.91 -23.13 37.95
N ARG A 153 -32.03 -23.10 38.71
CA ARG A 153 -32.09 -23.26 40.17
C ARG A 153 -32.76 -24.56 40.61
N SER A 154 -33.25 -25.38 39.67
CA SER A 154 -33.95 -26.62 39.99
C SER A 154 -33.04 -27.60 40.73
N SER A 155 -33.64 -28.39 41.63
CA SER A 155 -32.96 -29.49 42.33
C SER A 155 -32.60 -30.66 41.41
N ILE A 156 -33.22 -30.76 40.23
CA ILE A 156 -32.99 -31.83 39.25
C ILE A 156 -31.83 -31.46 38.30
N ASP A 157 -30.79 -32.28 38.27
CA ASP A 157 -29.59 -32.07 37.44
C ASP A 157 -29.91 -31.98 35.94
N SER A 158 -30.76 -32.87 35.40
CA SER A 158 -31.09 -32.89 33.98
C SER A 158 -31.81 -31.62 33.49
N LEU A 159 -32.55 -30.92 34.37
CA LEU A 159 -33.19 -29.64 34.04
C LEU A 159 -32.17 -28.49 34.09
N ARG A 160 -31.24 -28.52 35.06
CA ARG A 160 -30.13 -27.58 35.13
C ARG A 160 -29.17 -27.72 33.95
N ASP A 161 -28.93 -28.95 33.49
CA ASP A 161 -28.06 -29.27 32.36
C ASP A 161 -28.59 -28.69 31.04
N LEU A 162 -29.90 -28.43 30.91
CA LEU A 162 -30.47 -27.73 29.75
C LEU A 162 -29.93 -26.30 29.62
N VAL A 163 -29.61 -25.62 30.73
CA VAL A 163 -29.06 -24.25 30.76
C VAL A 163 -27.52 -24.27 30.93
N SER A 164 -26.89 -25.42 30.68
CA SER A 164 -25.44 -25.55 30.69
C SER A 164 -24.79 -24.90 29.46
N PRO A 165 -23.45 -24.70 29.45
CA PRO A 165 -22.74 -24.08 28.33
C PRO A 165 -22.93 -24.78 26.97
N ASN A 166 -23.12 -26.10 26.98
CA ASN A 166 -23.35 -26.90 25.77
C ASN A 166 -24.84 -26.98 25.37
N GLY A 167 -25.73 -26.40 26.17
CA GLY A 167 -27.18 -26.36 25.93
C GLY A 167 -27.65 -24.97 25.51
N TYR A 168 -28.63 -24.43 26.23
CA TYR A 168 -29.34 -23.19 25.91
C TYR A 168 -28.82 -21.95 26.65
N LEU A 169 -27.62 -22.01 27.24
CA LEU A 169 -27.02 -20.87 27.93
C LEU A 169 -26.86 -19.65 27.02
N GLY A 170 -26.42 -19.85 25.77
CA GLY A 170 -26.26 -18.77 24.80
C GLY A 170 -27.59 -18.06 24.51
N ASP A 171 -28.69 -18.80 24.34
CA ASP A 171 -30.01 -18.21 24.10
C ASP A 171 -30.52 -17.44 25.32
N TYR A 172 -30.25 -17.95 26.52
CA TYR A 172 -30.56 -17.26 27.77
C TYR A 172 -29.75 -15.97 27.96
N LEU A 173 -28.47 -15.95 27.59
CA LEU A 173 -27.66 -14.73 27.57
C LEU A 173 -28.18 -13.73 26.54
N ALA A 174 -28.56 -14.18 25.34
CA ALA A 174 -29.15 -13.33 24.30
C ALA A 174 -30.46 -12.68 24.79
N LEU A 175 -31.32 -13.46 25.46
CA LEU A 175 -32.55 -13.02 26.09
C LEU A 175 -32.30 -11.93 27.15
N LEU A 176 -31.37 -12.16 28.07
CA LEU A 176 -31.03 -11.22 29.12
C LEU A 176 -30.37 -9.95 28.59
N LEU A 177 -29.50 -10.06 27.58
CA LEU A 177 -28.86 -8.91 26.92
C LEU A 177 -29.92 -8.05 26.21
N GLN A 178 -30.87 -8.68 25.52
CA GLN A 178 -31.98 -8.02 24.86
C GLN A 178 -32.88 -7.27 25.85
N LEU A 179 -33.18 -7.86 27.00
CA LEU A 179 -33.95 -7.22 28.08
C LEU A 179 -33.17 -6.11 28.80
N SER A 180 -31.84 -6.23 28.90
CA SER A 180 -31.02 -5.33 29.72
C SER A 180 -30.58 -4.05 28.99
N TYR A 181 -30.33 -4.16 27.69
CA TYR A 181 -29.69 -3.09 26.89
C TYR A 181 -30.36 -2.84 25.53
N GLY A 182 -31.41 -3.59 25.20
CA GLY A 182 -32.12 -3.45 23.93
C GLY A 182 -32.95 -2.17 23.79
N PRO A 183 -33.36 -1.82 22.55
CA PRO A 183 -34.25 -0.69 22.31
C PRO A 183 -35.65 -0.93 22.89
N VAL A 184 -36.21 0.09 23.56
CA VAL A 184 -37.55 0.05 24.17
C VAL A 184 -38.54 0.79 23.27
N SER A 185 -39.71 0.19 23.00
CA SER A 185 -40.79 0.83 22.24
C SER A 185 -41.32 2.07 22.98
N THR A 186 -41.52 3.17 22.26
CA THR A 186 -41.77 4.52 22.80
C THR A 186 -43.21 4.80 23.22
N ASP A 187 -43.92 3.84 23.82
CA ASP A 187 -45.30 4.06 24.28
C ASP A 187 -45.33 4.55 25.73
N PHE A 188 -46.14 5.58 26.00
CA PHE A 188 -46.09 6.34 27.26
C PHE A 188 -46.70 5.61 28.47
N SER A 189 -47.51 4.56 28.27
CA SER A 189 -48.28 3.90 29.33
C SER A 189 -47.54 2.80 30.11
N THR A 190 -46.42 2.25 29.60
CA THR A 190 -45.76 1.03 30.14
C THR A 190 -44.36 1.27 30.72
N LYS A 191 -43.88 2.53 30.75
CA LYS A 191 -42.50 2.90 31.05
C LYS A 191 -42.00 2.47 32.45
N SER A 192 -42.84 2.56 33.49
CA SER A 192 -42.45 2.19 34.87
C SER A 192 -42.15 0.70 35.01
N THR A 193 -43.08 -0.15 34.56
CA THR A 193 -42.93 -1.61 34.60
C THR A 193 -41.76 -2.10 33.75
N THR A 194 -41.49 -1.47 32.60
CA THR A 194 -40.35 -1.85 31.76
C THR A 194 -39.00 -1.47 32.38
N ALA A 195 -38.92 -0.38 33.14
CA ALA A 195 -37.69 0.03 33.81
C ALA A 195 -37.30 -0.96 34.92
N ASP A 196 -38.28 -1.47 35.67
CA ASP A 196 -38.06 -2.50 36.69
C ASP A 196 -37.60 -3.82 36.07
N ILE A 197 -38.22 -4.25 34.96
CA ILE A 197 -37.79 -5.41 34.18
C ILE A 197 -36.33 -5.26 33.76
N ILE A 198 -35.95 -4.13 33.17
CA ILE A 198 -34.56 -3.86 32.75
C ILE A 198 -33.59 -3.95 33.94
N ARG A 199 -33.95 -3.36 35.09
CA ARG A 199 -33.12 -3.38 36.31
C ARG A 199 -32.91 -4.81 36.80
N ILE A 200 -33.99 -5.59 36.90
CA ILE A 200 -33.96 -6.98 37.35
C ILE A 200 -33.15 -7.84 36.36
N SER A 201 -33.40 -7.73 35.06
CA SER A 201 -32.66 -8.46 34.03
C SER A 201 -31.16 -8.15 34.05
N ARG A 202 -30.75 -6.90 34.33
CA ARG A 202 -29.33 -6.54 34.52
C ARG A 202 -28.72 -7.24 35.73
N THR A 203 -29.46 -7.34 36.83
CA THR A 203 -28.97 -8.08 38.02
C THR A 203 -28.85 -9.57 37.74
N ARG A 204 -29.82 -10.17 37.04
CA ARG A 204 -29.79 -11.58 36.61
C ARG A 204 -28.61 -11.86 35.68
N LEU A 205 -28.39 -11.02 34.67
CA LEU A 205 -27.25 -11.13 33.76
C LEU A 205 -25.91 -11.10 34.51
N ARG A 206 -25.76 -10.17 35.46
CA ARG A 206 -24.55 -10.09 36.30
C ARG A 206 -24.40 -11.31 37.19
N SER A 207 -25.46 -11.86 37.77
CA SER A 207 -25.37 -13.09 38.57
C SER A 207 -25.01 -14.32 37.72
N VAL A 208 -25.47 -14.39 36.47
CA VAL A 208 -25.16 -15.51 35.58
C VAL A 208 -23.69 -15.46 35.17
N LEU A 209 -23.20 -14.32 34.68
CA LEU A 209 -21.75 -14.10 34.44
C LEU A 209 -20.93 -14.26 35.73
N ALA A 210 -21.55 -13.89 36.86
CA ALA A 210 -21.22 -14.18 38.26
C ALA A 210 -20.78 -15.62 38.57
N ARG A 211 -21.48 -16.59 37.96
CA ARG A 211 -21.33 -18.03 38.24
C ARG A 211 -20.44 -18.75 37.23
N LEU A 212 -20.38 -18.25 36.00
CA LEU A 212 -19.60 -18.88 34.92
C LEU A 212 -18.08 -18.74 35.16
N PRO A 213 -17.26 -19.72 34.68
CA PRO A 213 -15.81 -19.54 34.57
C PRO A 213 -15.47 -18.29 33.75
N ARG A 214 -14.43 -17.55 34.14
CA ARG A 214 -14.07 -16.27 33.49
C ARG A 214 -13.75 -16.43 32.01
N SER A 215 -13.01 -17.46 31.62
CA SER A 215 -12.70 -17.76 30.21
C SER A 215 -13.96 -18.00 29.38
N LEU A 216 -14.92 -18.76 29.92
CA LEU A 216 -16.20 -19.01 29.26
C LEU A 216 -17.07 -17.75 29.18
N ALA A 217 -17.08 -16.93 30.22
CA ALA A 217 -17.79 -15.65 30.20
C ALA A 217 -17.21 -14.70 29.14
N PHE A 218 -15.87 -14.65 28.98
CA PHE A 218 -15.25 -13.92 27.89
C PHE A 218 -15.64 -14.50 26.53
N LYS A 219 -15.56 -15.82 26.35
CA LYS A 219 -15.97 -16.50 25.11
C LYS A 219 -17.37 -16.09 24.65
N GLU A 220 -18.36 -16.20 25.53
CA GLU A 220 -19.76 -15.85 25.20
C GLU A 220 -19.90 -14.36 24.85
N LEU A 221 -19.33 -13.45 25.67
CA LEU A 221 -19.43 -12.01 25.41
C LEU A 221 -18.73 -11.58 24.10
N PHE A 222 -17.59 -12.20 23.77
CA PHE A 222 -16.89 -11.96 22.52
C PHE A 222 -17.68 -12.45 21.31
N LEU A 223 -18.36 -13.60 21.42
CA LEU A 223 -19.26 -14.09 20.38
C LEU A 223 -20.42 -13.10 20.12
N PHE A 224 -21.02 -12.55 21.18
CA PHE A 224 -22.05 -11.52 21.04
C PHE A 224 -21.54 -10.18 20.48
N GLN A 225 -20.28 -9.82 20.75
CA GLN A 225 -19.68 -8.57 20.24
C GLN A 225 -19.30 -8.66 18.75
N ASN A 226 -18.73 -9.80 18.33
CA ASN A 226 -18.20 -10.00 16.99
C ASN A 226 -19.17 -10.69 16.02
N GLY A 227 -20.21 -11.34 16.53
CA GLY A 227 -21.22 -12.07 15.77
C GLY A 227 -20.86 -13.54 15.51
N PHE A 228 -21.85 -14.32 15.09
CA PHE A 228 -21.80 -15.78 15.08
C PHE A 228 -21.45 -16.42 13.71
N CYS A 229 -21.15 -15.65 12.66
CA CYS A 229 -20.97 -16.19 11.29
C CYS A 229 -19.52 -16.09 10.79
N LYS A 230 -18.82 -17.23 10.64
CA LYS A 230 -17.43 -17.27 10.14
C LYS A 230 -17.24 -17.72 8.68
N GLN A 231 -18.20 -18.34 7.99
CA GLN A 231 -17.90 -19.02 6.70
C GLN A 231 -18.94 -18.98 5.55
N LYS A 232 -20.05 -18.24 5.63
CA LYS A 232 -20.96 -18.07 4.47
C LYS A 232 -21.21 -16.59 4.18
N SER A 233 -20.68 -16.10 3.05
CA SER A 233 -20.69 -14.70 2.62
C SER A 233 -22.08 -14.10 2.42
N SER A 234 -23.12 -14.92 2.28
CA SER A 234 -24.48 -14.50 1.93
C SER A 234 -25.36 -14.04 3.11
N MET A 235 -24.94 -14.20 4.37
CA MET A 235 -25.84 -14.09 5.54
C MET A 235 -25.25 -13.29 6.73
N LYS A 236 -24.43 -12.26 6.48
CA LYS A 236 -23.93 -11.39 7.55
C LYS A 236 -25.00 -10.37 7.97
N THR A 237 -25.81 -10.70 8.97
CA THR A 237 -26.58 -9.65 9.68
C THR A 237 -25.62 -8.89 10.60
N PRO A 238 -25.52 -7.55 10.51
CA PRO A 238 -24.61 -6.79 11.34
C PRO A 238 -25.07 -6.82 12.81
N VAL A 239 -24.13 -7.07 13.73
CA VAL A 239 -24.40 -7.03 15.18
C VAL A 239 -24.82 -5.60 15.58
N PRO A 240 -25.92 -5.43 16.34
CA PRO A 240 -26.38 -4.12 16.77
C PRO A 240 -25.34 -3.33 17.58
N LEU A 241 -25.24 -2.01 17.34
CA LEU A 241 -24.28 -1.14 18.03
C LEU A 241 -24.47 -1.11 19.56
N TRP A 242 -25.73 -1.14 20.02
CA TRP A 242 -26.03 -1.19 21.46
C TRP A 242 -25.50 -2.48 22.11
N LEU A 243 -25.53 -3.60 21.39
CA LEU A 243 -25.06 -4.90 21.88
C LEU A 243 -23.54 -4.91 21.94
N ARG A 244 -22.86 -4.40 20.91
CA ARG A 244 -21.40 -4.24 20.91
C ARG A 244 -20.91 -3.39 22.08
N SER A 245 -21.57 -2.25 22.33
CA SER A 245 -21.25 -1.37 23.46
C SER A 245 -21.55 -2.04 24.82
N ALA A 246 -22.66 -2.77 24.93
CA ALA A 246 -23.01 -3.49 26.16
C ALA A 246 -22.02 -4.62 26.49
N CYS A 247 -21.66 -5.47 25.51
CA CYS A 247 -20.67 -6.53 25.70
C CYS A 247 -19.29 -5.97 26.01
N GLY A 248 -18.86 -4.92 25.30
CA GLY A 248 -17.59 -4.24 25.60
C GLY A 248 -17.53 -3.74 27.05
N ARG A 249 -18.62 -3.14 27.55
CA ARG A 249 -18.72 -2.73 28.96
C ARG A 249 -18.62 -3.92 29.93
N LEU A 250 -19.32 -5.02 29.66
CA LEU A 250 -19.28 -6.20 30.51
C LEU A 250 -17.89 -6.87 30.52
N ILE A 251 -17.20 -6.90 29.37
CA ILE A 251 -15.82 -7.40 29.25
C ILE A 251 -14.87 -6.55 30.11
N THR A 252 -14.96 -5.22 30.04
CA THR A 252 -14.16 -4.32 30.90
C THR A 252 -14.45 -4.59 32.39
N GLN A 253 -15.71 -4.79 32.78
CA GLN A 253 -16.06 -5.10 34.17
C GLN A 253 -15.47 -6.43 34.63
N LEU A 254 -15.49 -7.46 33.78
CA LEU A 254 -14.88 -8.75 34.09
C LEU A 254 -13.34 -8.65 34.17
N PHE A 255 -12.73 -7.77 33.39
CA PHE A 255 -11.28 -7.54 33.40
C PHE A 255 -10.80 -6.80 34.66
N ILE A 256 -11.60 -5.85 35.18
CA ILE A 256 -11.28 -5.07 36.40
C ILE A 256 -11.69 -5.84 37.67
N ALA A 257 -12.65 -6.76 37.60
CA ALA A 257 -13.14 -7.49 38.76
C ALA A 257 -12.04 -8.29 39.47
N ARG A 258 -12.03 -8.25 40.81
CA ARG A 258 -11.06 -9.00 41.63
C ARG A 258 -11.13 -10.51 41.34
N PRO A 259 -9.98 -11.20 41.32
CA PRO A 259 -9.94 -12.63 41.05
C PRO A 259 -10.75 -13.41 42.08
N ARG A 260 -11.58 -14.36 41.61
CA ARG A 260 -12.39 -15.23 42.48
C ARG A 260 -11.51 -16.26 43.19
N TYR A 261 -11.88 -16.64 44.41
CA TYR A 261 -11.18 -17.62 45.26
C TYR A 261 -10.89 -18.98 44.59
N PHE A 262 -11.72 -19.44 43.65
CA PHE A 262 -11.52 -20.70 42.89
C PHE A 262 -10.56 -20.59 41.69
N THR A 263 -9.98 -19.41 41.47
CA THR A 263 -9.09 -19.07 40.35
C THR A 263 -7.83 -18.37 40.85
N ALA A 264 -7.39 -18.75 42.05
CA ALA A 264 -6.15 -18.26 42.65
C ALA A 264 -4.97 -18.71 41.76
N GLY A 265 -4.42 -17.79 40.97
CA GLY A 265 -3.20 -17.99 40.19
C GLY A 265 -3.25 -17.61 38.71
N LYS A 266 -4.44 -17.43 38.09
CA LYS A 266 -4.56 -17.10 36.66
C LYS A 266 -4.96 -15.64 36.43
N SER A 267 -4.21 -14.95 35.58
CA SER A 267 -4.46 -13.53 35.25
C SER A 267 -5.74 -13.36 34.41
N PRO A 268 -6.52 -12.27 34.57
CA PRO A 268 -7.67 -11.98 33.70
C PRO A 268 -7.33 -11.96 32.21
N LEU A 269 -6.11 -11.52 31.87
CA LEU A 269 -5.55 -11.56 30.53
C LEU A 269 -5.40 -13.00 30.00
N GLU A 270 -4.88 -13.93 30.80
CA GLU A 270 -4.80 -15.35 30.42
C GLU A 270 -6.20 -15.96 30.18
N ASP A 271 -7.14 -15.71 31.09
CA ASP A 271 -8.52 -16.23 30.95
C ASP A 271 -9.20 -15.71 29.68
N LEU A 272 -8.95 -14.44 29.34
CA LEU A 272 -9.42 -13.81 28.10
C LEU A 272 -8.82 -14.51 26.87
N ILE A 273 -7.50 -14.70 26.86
CA ILE A 273 -6.79 -15.33 25.73
C ILE A 273 -7.28 -16.76 25.53
N ILE A 274 -7.44 -17.53 26.62
CA ILE A 274 -8.00 -18.89 26.57
C ILE A 274 -9.42 -18.87 25.97
N GLY A 275 -10.28 -17.97 26.44
CA GLY A 275 -11.65 -17.86 25.94
C GLY A 275 -11.75 -17.47 24.46
N VAL A 276 -10.79 -16.69 23.94
CA VAL A 276 -10.76 -16.26 22.55
C VAL A 276 -10.10 -17.28 21.63
N LEU A 277 -9.07 -17.98 22.10
CA LEU A 277 -8.42 -19.09 21.39
C LEU A 277 -9.41 -20.25 21.18
N ASP A 278 -10.31 -20.52 22.12
CA ASP A 278 -11.37 -21.52 21.94
C ASP A 278 -12.36 -21.18 20.80
N VAL A 279 -12.45 -19.91 20.41
CA VAL A 279 -13.39 -19.43 19.37
C VAL A 279 -12.72 -19.34 18.00
N HIS A 280 -11.40 -19.18 17.95
CA HIS A 280 -10.63 -18.99 16.73
C HIS A 280 -9.80 -20.24 16.42
N SER A 281 -9.44 -20.46 15.15
CA SER A 281 -8.59 -21.59 14.80
C SER A 281 -7.26 -21.51 15.57
N THR A 282 -6.76 -22.64 16.09
CA THR A 282 -5.45 -22.76 16.73
C THR A 282 -4.27 -22.72 15.75
N ASP A 283 -4.54 -22.36 14.49
CA ASP A 283 -3.53 -22.26 13.44
C ASP A 283 -2.50 -21.16 13.78
N PRO A 284 -1.20 -21.50 13.91
CA PRO A 284 -0.14 -20.56 14.27
C PRO A 284 -0.03 -19.37 13.31
N ARG A 285 -0.51 -19.47 12.07
CA ARG A 285 -0.50 -18.36 11.10
C ARG A 285 -1.46 -17.23 11.46
N HIS A 286 -2.54 -17.54 12.17
CA HIS A 286 -3.57 -16.56 12.55
C HIS A 286 -3.30 -15.92 13.92
N VAL A 287 -2.33 -16.47 14.67
CA VAL A 287 -1.97 -16.00 16.02
C VAL A 287 -1.51 -14.53 16.04
N PRO A 288 -0.66 -14.04 15.12
CA PRO A 288 -0.26 -12.63 15.13
C PRO A 288 -1.41 -11.67 14.84
N ALA A 289 -2.26 -12.00 13.86
CA ALA A 289 -3.45 -11.20 13.56
C ALA A 289 -4.43 -11.18 14.74
N LEU A 290 -4.57 -12.30 15.45
CA LEU A 290 -5.38 -12.39 16.66
C LEU A 290 -4.79 -11.56 17.80
N ALA A 291 -3.48 -11.63 18.01
CA ALA A 291 -2.78 -10.87 19.04
C ALA A 291 -2.91 -9.36 18.80
N SER A 292 -2.74 -8.92 17.55
CA SER A 292 -2.93 -7.52 17.16
C SER A 292 -4.36 -7.05 17.37
N ALA A 293 -5.35 -7.86 17.00
CA ALA A 293 -6.77 -7.54 17.24
C ALA A 293 -7.10 -7.45 18.73
N LEU A 294 -6.58 -8.38 19.56
CA LEU A 294 -6.74 -8.34 21.01
C LEU A 294 -6.03 -7.14 21.62
N GLY A 295 -4.81 -6.83 21.18
CA GLY A 295 -4.06 -5.65 21.60
C GLY A 295 -4.82 -4.36 21.29
N HIS A 296 -5.42 -4.25 20.10
CA HIS A 296 -6.26 -3.11 19.74
C HIS A 296 -7.50 -3.00 20.65
N ILE A 297 -8.17 -4.12 20.96
CA ILE A 297 -9.34 -4.13 21.86
C ILE A 297 -8.95 -3.71 23.27
N LEU A 298 -7.83 -4.23 23.80
CA LEU A 298 -7.34 -3.93 25.14
C LEU A 298 -6.84 -2.48 25.27
N ALA A 299 -6.24 -1.94 24.22
CA ALA A 299 -5.76 -0.56 24.18
C ALA A 299 -6.90 0.46 24.02
N THR A 300 -8.04 0.06 23.47
CA THR A 300 -9.20 0.95 23.27
C THR A 300 -9.79 1.36 24.64
N PRO A 301 -9.96 2.66 24.91
CA PRO A 301 -10.47 3.10 26.19
C PRO A 301 -11.91 2.61 26.42
N PRO A 302 -12.24 2.09 27.62
CA PRO A 302 -13.57 1.59 27.89
C PRO A 302 -14.61 2.72 27.86
N GLN A 303 -15.71 2.54 27.12
CA GLN A 303 -16.82 3.51 27.00
C GLN A 303 -17.74 3.57 28.24
N MET A 304 -17.18 3.46 29.45
CA MET A 304 -17.95 3.50 30.69
C MET A 304 -18.41 4.93 30.98
N THR A 305 -19.69 5.19 30.76
CA THR A 305 -20.38 6.41 31.18
C THR A 305 -20.48 6.44 32.70
N GLY A 306 -19.52 7.10 33.36
CA GLY A 306 -19.54 7.42 34.77
C GLY A 306 -18.38 8.36 35.09
N GLN A 307 -18.70 9.60 35.46
CA GLN A 307 -17.72 10.57 35.93
C GLN A 307 -16.95 9.98 37.11
N ASN A 308 -15.62 10.00 37.01
CA ASN A 308 -14.57 9.72 38.02
C ASN A 308 -13.59 8.61 37.56
N ASN A 309 -12.39 9.02 37.13
CA ASN A 309 -11.09 8.30 37.10
C ASN A 309 -11.06 6.76 36.92
N ASN A 310 -11.84 6.19 36.02
CA ASN A 310 -11.83 4.74 35.77
C ASN A 310 -10.84 4.28 34.67
N GLY A 311 -10.39 5.18 33.80
CA GLY A 311 -9.41 4.86 32.75
C GLY A 311 -8.04 4.49 33.33
N GLU A 312 -7.54 5.27 34.29
CA GLU A 312 -6.25 5.01 34.95
C GLU A 312 -6.27 3.70 35.75
N GLN A 313 -7.39 3.37 36.40
CA GLN A 313 -7.53 2.09 37.11
C GLN A 313 -7.51 0.89 36.15
N TYR A 314 -8.16 1.02 34.99
CA TYR A 314 -8.12 0.01 33.93
C TYR A 314 -6.70 -0.18 33.40
N TYR A 315 -6.06 0.90 32.95
CA TYR A 315 -4.70 0.84 32.39
C TYR A 315 -3.65 0.46 33.45
N GLY A 316 -3.84 0.83 34.72
CA GLY A 316 -2.98 0.38 35.82
C GLY A 316 -3.09 -1.12 36.11
N SER A 317 -4.31 -1.67 36.12
CA SER A 317 -4.54 -3.13 36.24
C SER A 317 -4.00 -3.88 35.03
N LEU A 318 -4.23 -3.37 33.82
CA LEU A 318 -3.71 -3.93 32.58
C LEU A 318 -2.17 -3.92 32.56
N ALA A 319 -1.54 -2.83 33.00
CA ALA A 319 -0.08 -2.71 33.03
C ALA A 319 0.57 -3.75 33.95
N LEU A 320 -0.03 -4.02 35.12
CA LEU A 320 0.45 -5.07 36.03
C LEU A 320 0.35 -6.46 35.38
N GLN A 321 -0.75 -6.73 34.67
CA GLN A 321 -0.96 -8.03 34.00
C GLN A 321 -0.01 -8.22 32.81
N ILE A 322 0.22 -7.18 32.01
CA ILE A 322 1.20 -7.19 30.92
C ILE A 322 2.61 -7.41 31.47
N HIS A 323 2.97 -6.77 32.59
CA HIS A 323 4.27 -6.99 33.22
C HIS A 323 4.47 -8.45 33.65
N ASN A 324 3.45 -9.06 34.27
CA ASN A 324 3.50 -10.47 34.64
C ASN A 324 3.57 -11.39 33.41
N ALA A 325 2.86 -11.04 32.33
CA ALA A 325 2.88 -11.78 31.07
C ALA A 325 4.27 -11.79 30.39
N LEU A 326 5.02 -10.68 30.48
CA LEU A 326 6.37 -10.56 29.93
C LEU A 326 7.43 -11.35 30.72
N GLN A 327 7.18 -11.61 32.02
CA GLN A 327 8.10 -12.40 32.87
C GLN A 327 8.06 -13.91 32.60
N ILE A 328 7.11 -14.40 31.80
CA ILE A 328 7.02 -15.82 31.42
C ILE A 328 8.26 -16.18 30.55
N ASN A 329 8.85 -17.37 30.69
CA ASN A 329 10.16 -17.70 30.08
C ASN A 329 10.12 -17.94 28.56
N ARG A 330 10.94 -17.24 27.75
CA ARG A 330 10.93 -17.21 26.25
C ARG A 330 11.00 -18.58 25.59
N ASN A 331 11.68 -19.52 26.22
CA ASN A 331 11.99 -20.81 25.61
C ASN A 331 10.92 -21.89 25.87
N CYS A 332 9.66 -21.49 26.09
CA CYS A 332 8.57 -22.44 26.31
C CYS A 332 8.01 -22.90 24.95
N GLU A 333 8.03 -24.20 24.67
CA GLU A 333 7.45 -24.79 23.45
C GLU A 333 5.91 -24.67 23.39
N ASP A 334 5.26 -24.39 24.53
CA ASP A 334 3.82 -24.28 24.61
C ASP A 334 3.29 -23.03 23.88
N LEU A 335 2.23 -23.22 23.07
CA LEU A 335 1.60 -22.15 22.30
C LEU A 335 1.04 -21.03 23.19
N LEU A 336 0.43 -21.36 24.33
CA LEU A 336 -0.28 -20.39 25.17
C LEU A 336 0.65 -19.29 25.76
N PRO A 337 1.80 -19.61 26.39
CA PRO A 337 2.81 -18.64 26.81
C PRO A 337 3.33 -17.73 25.69
N ARG A 338 3.40 -18.24 24.45
CA ARG A 338 3.83 -17.46 23.28
C ARG A 338 2.76 -16.47 22.85
N VAL A 339 1.49 -16.90 22.80
CA VAL A 339 0.35 -16.02 22.51
C VAL A 339 0.20 -14.93 23.57
N ILE A 340 0.32 -15.28 24.85
CA ILE A 340 0.21 -14.33 25.97
C ILE A 340 1.22 -13.20 25.83
N ARG A 341 2.46 -13.52 25.48
CA ARG A 341 3.49 -12.50 25.28
C ARG A 341 3.30 -11.68 24.03
N LEU A 342 2.89 -12.30 22.94
CA LEU A 342 2.61 -11.56 21.71
C LEU A 342 1.47 -10.55 21.91
N VAL A 343 0.39 -10.95 22.60
CA VAL A 343 -0.71 -10.04 22.97
C VAL A 343 -0.21 -8.93 23.89
N ALA A 344 0.66 -9.23 24.86
CA ALA A 344 1.24 -8.24 25.76
C ALA A 344 2.06 -7.17 25.00
N VAL A 345 2.92 -7.61 24.07
CA VAL A 345 3.74 -6.73 23.22
C VAL A 345 2.87 -5.88 22.28
N ASP A 346 1.92 -6.50 21.57
CA ASP A 346 1.01 -5.78 20.67
C ASP A 346 0.15 -4.77 21.43
N THR A 347 -0.26 -5.08 22.66
CA THR A 347 -1.00 -4.14 23.52
C THR A 347 -0.13 -2.93 23.89
N ILE A 348 1.17 -3.11 24.18
CA ILE A 348 2.10 -2.00 24.44
C ILE A 348 2.21 -1.10 23.21
N HIS A 349 2.37 -1.67 22.01
CA HIS A 349 2.42 -0.92 20.77
C HIS A 349 1.15 -0.10 20.54
N GLN A 350 -0.02 -0.73 20.69
CA GLN A 350 -1.32 -0.07 20.47
C GLN A 350 -1.61 1.04 21.49
N ILE A 351 -1.13 0.90 22.74
CA ILE A 351 -1.22 1.98 23.74
C ILE A 351 -0.28 3.12 23.38
N CYS A 352 0.99 2.84 23.06
CA CYS A 352 1.98 3.86 22.72
C CYS A 352 1.63 4.63 21.44
N GLU A 353 0.98 3.99 20.48
CA GLU A 353 0.50 4.63 19.25
C GLU A 353 -0.65 5.61 19.50
N ARG A 354 -1.51 5.30 20.49
CA ARG A 354 -2.65 6.15 20.86
C ARG A 354 -2.25 7.29 21.80
N ASP A 355 -1.48 6.98 22.84
CA ASP A 355 -1.03 7.92 23.85
C ASP A 355 0.38 7.55 24.33
N ILE A 356 1.37 8.25 23.78
CA ILE A 356 2.79 8.01 24.08
C ILE A 356 3.15 8.36 25.53
N ASP A 357 2.48 9.32 26.14
CA ASP A 357 2.76 9.76 27.51
C ASP A 357 2.23 8.76 28.52
N LEU A 358 1.04 8.21 28.26
CA LEU A 358 0.48 7.10 29.03
C LEU A 358 1.34 5.84 28.88
N GLY A 359 1.70 5.47 27.65
CA GLY A 359 2.57 4.32 27.38
C GLY A 359 3.95 4.46 28.04
N ARG A 360 4.52 5.67 28.00
CA ARG A 360 5.79 6.01 28.67
C ARG A 360 5.70 5.79 30.17
N ARG A 361 4.69 6.34 30.85
CA ARG A 361 4.51 6.21 32.30
C ARG A 361 4.25 4.77 32.77
N LEU A 362 3.49 4.00 32.00
CA LEU A 362 3.06 2.66 32.40
C LEU A 362 4.09 1.59 32.08
N PHE A 363 4.70 1.63 30.89
CA PHE A 363 5.49 0.51 30.36
C PHE A 363 6.97 0.83 30.15
N LEU A 364 7.34 2.08 29.88
CA LEU A 364 8.70 2.42 29.46
C LEU A 364 9.55 3.02 30.60
N GLU A 365 8.98 3.91 31.43
CA GLU A 365 9.71 4.61 32.51
C GLU A 365 10.26 3.66 33.58
N LYS A 366 9.45 2.69 34.02
CA LYS A 366 9.82 1.79 35.13
C LYS A 366 10.84 0.70 34.77
N PRO A 367 10.77 0.01 33.60
CA PRO A 367 11.72 -1.06 33.27
C PRO A 367 12.87 -0.66 32.32
N LEU A 368 12.67 0.27 31.37
CA LEU A 368 13.64 0.58 30.29
C LEU A 368 14.28 1.97 30.42
N LEU A 369 13.47 3.03 30.39
CA LEU A 369 13.95 4.40 30.22
C LEU A 369 14.76 4.83 31.44
N SER A 370 14.31 4.54 32.66
CA SER A 370 15.09 4.87 33.87
C SER A 370 16.48 4.21 33.93
N LYS A 371 16.64 3.03 33.31
CA LYS A 371 17.93 2.35 33.20
C LYS A 371 18.80 2.96 32.10
N LEU A 372 18.20 3.25 30.94
CA LEU A 372 18.90 3.82 29.79
C LEU A 372 19.20 5.32 29.91
N ASP A 373 18.40 6.08 30.66
CA ASP A 373 18.62 7.52 30.94
C ASP A 373 19.93 7.75 31.69
N LYS A 374 20.44 6.73 32.42
CA LYS A 374 21.77 6.75 33.04
C LYS A 374 22.91 6.84 32.03
N LEU A 375 22.70 6.42 30.78
CA LEU A 375 23.69 6.41 29.70
C LEU A 375 23.74 7.74 28.92
N ILE A 376 22.73 8.59 29.08
CA ILE A 376 22.57 9.83 28.32
C ILE A 376 22.87 11.05 29.19
N SER A 377 23.45 12.09 28.60
CA SER A 377 23.66 13.38 29.28
C SER A 377 22.35 14.18 29.31
N LEU A 378 21.88 14.50 30.52
CA LEU A 378 20.86 15.54 30.72
C LEU A 378 21.59 16.88 30.82
N ASN A 379 21.07 17.92 30.17
CA ASN A 379 21.62 19.28 30.17
C ASN A 379 21.59 19.94 31.56
N HIS A 380 22.37 19.42 32.51
CA HIS A 380 22.78 20.15 33.69
C HIS A 380 24.20 20.65 33.45
N PRO A 381 24.50 21.95 33.66
CA PRO A 381 25.87 22.42 33.67
C PRO A 381 26.61 21.58 34.72
N GLU A 382 27.75 21.04 34.32
CA GLU A 382 28.69 20.34 35.21
C GLU A 382 29.12 21.34 36.29
N VAL A 383 28.34 21.44 37.37
CA VAL A 383 28.83 21.97 38.64
C VAL A 383 29.82 20.93 39.11
N GLU A 384 31.06 21.36 39.33
CA GLU A 384 32.08 20.64 40.06
C GLU A 384 31.55 20.29 41.47
N ASP A 385 30.72 19.25 41.59
CA ASP A 385 30.50 18.57 42.86
C ASP A 385 31.68 17.60 43.09
N CYS A 386 32.86 18.21 43.25
CA CYS A 386 33.85 17.67 44.16
C CYS A 386 33.25 17.71 45.56
N ALA A 387 33.28 16.56 46.25
CA ALA A 387 32.88 16.36 47.65
C ALA A 387 31.39 16.14 47.93
N SER A 388 30.91 14.92 47.65
CA SER A 388 30.24 14.06 48.64
C SER A 388 29.48 12.94 47.92
N ASN A 389 30.05 11.74 47.85
CA ASN A 389 29.30 10.49 47.76
C ASN A 389 30.25 9.35 48.14
N GLU A 390 29.88 8.61 49.19
CA GLU A 390 30.60 7.42 49.65
C GLU A 390 30.78 6.41 48.50
N PRO A 391 31.90 5.67 48.43
CA PRO A 391 32.09 4.64 47.42
C PRO A 391 31.04 3.55 47.63
N SER A 392 30.05 3.46 46.74
CA SER A 392 29.13 2.32 46.72
C SER A 392 29.96 1.04 46.60
N SER A 393 29.71 0.08 47.49
CA SER A 393 30.55 -1.07 47.84
C SER A 393 30.71 -2.16 46.75
N LYS A 394 30.83 -1.78 45.48
CA LYS A 394 31.05 -2.67 44.33
C LYS A 394 32.12 -2.15 43.34
N MET A 395 32.98 -1.22 43.76
CA MET A 395 34.17 -0.83 42.99
C MET A 395 35.25 -1.90 43.15
N ILE A 396 35.70 -2.49 42.03
CA ILE A 396 36.80 -3.49 42.03
C ILE A 396 38.03 -3.01 41.24
N ASP A 397 37.90 -2.01 40.37
CA ASP A 397 39.00 -1.49 39.54
C ASP A 397 39.23 0.01 39.81
N MET A 398 40.48 0.42 40.07
CA MET A 398 40.89 1.82 40.34
C MET A 398 40.71 2.75 39.13
N SER A 399 40.39 2.19 37.97
CA SER A 399 40.21 2.87 36.69
C SER A 399 38.76 3.26 36.39
N ASP A 400 37.80 2.74 37.16
CA ASP A 400 36.36 2.96 36.97
C ASP A 400 35.80 3.90 38.06
N SER A 401 35.00 4.88 37.65
CA SER A 401 34.38 5.87 38.55
C SER A 401 32.97 5.50 39.03
N ALA A 402 32.19 4.75 38.25
CA ALA A 402 30.85 4.28 38.63
C ALA A 402 30.34 3.14 37.73
N GLU A 403 29.59 2.18 38.31
CA GLU A 403 28.80 1.20 37.55
C GLU A 403 27.44 1.81 37.16
N LEU A 404 27.15 1.88 35.85
CA LEU A 404 25.91 2.48 35.33
C LEU A 404 24.80 1.43 35.16
N LEU A 405 25.14 0.24 34.64
CA LEU A 405 24.23 -0.88 34.43
C LEU A 405 24.90 -2.20 34.79
N SER A 406 24.20 -2.99 35.62
CA SER A 406 24.60 -4.37 35.91
C SER A 406 24.39 -5.29 34.71
N ALA A 407 25.05 -6.44 34.70
CA ALA A 407 24.93 -7.40 33.60
C ALA A 407 23.49 -7.97 33.46
N VAL A 408 22.80 -8.18 34.57
CA VAL A 408 21.40 -8.64 34.59
C VAL A 408 20.47 -7.55 34.04
N ASP A 409 20.70 -6.30 34.44
CA ASP A 409 19.94 -5.16 33.93
C ASP A 409 20.14 -4.97 32.43
N LEU A 410 21.38 -5.04 31.96
CA LEU A 410 21.72 -4.90 30.54
C LEU A 410 21.04 -5.97 29.69
N ARG A 411 21.11 -7.24 30.12
CA ARG A 411 20.45 -8.36 29.43
C ARG A 411 18.93 -8.19 29.42
N GLY A 412 18.33 -7.75 30.53
CA GLY A 412 16.90 -7.48 30.63
C GLY A 412 16.44 -6.39 29.65
N VAL A 413 17.20 -5.30 29.54
CA VAL A 413 16.90 -4.18 28.62
C VAL A 413 17.04 -4.61 27.16
N ILE A 414 18.10 -5.35 26.80
CA ILE A 414 18.32 -5.85 25.43
C ILE A 414 17.19 -6.80 25.02
N ASN A 415 16.90 -7.79 25.86
CA ASN A 415 15.84 -8.74 25.59
C ASN A 415 14.52 -8.01 25.36
N PHE A 416 14.10 -7.15 26.29
CA PHE A 416 12.83 -6.44 26.18
C PHE A 416 12.78 -5.52 24.95
N THR A 417 13.90 -4.88 24.57
CA THR A 417 13.98 -4.08 23.32
C THR A 417 13.82 -4.95 22.07
N ILE A 418 14.43 -6.14 22.04
CA ILE A 418 14.24 -7.10 20.93
C ILE A 418 12.78 -7.54 20.84
N GLU A 419 12.13 -7.85 21.96
CA GLU A 419 10.72 -8.24 21.98
C GLU A 419 9.78 -7.16 21.43
N LEU A 420 10.07 -5.88 21.72
CA LEU A 420 9.31 -4.75 21.18
C LEU A 420 9.59 -4.49 19.69
N LEU A 421 10.71 -4.98 19.15
CA LEU A 421 11.06 -4.84 17.74
C LEU A 421 10.66 -6.07 16.91
N ASP A 422 10.46 -7.22 17.55
CA ASP A 422 10.04 -8.50 16.95
C ASP A 422 8.52 -8.56 16.75
N THR A 423 7.96 -7.55 16.08
CA THR A 423 6.54 -7.47 15.71
C THR A 423 6.38 -7.19 14.22
N GLN A 424 5.26 -7.65 13.63
CA GLN A 424 4.99 -7.46 12.20
C GLN A 424 4.85 -5.97 11.83
N HIS A 425 4.31 -5.17 12.74
CA HIS A 425 4.05 -3.74 12.53
C HIS A 425 4.41 -2.94 13.80
N PRO A 426 5.69 -2.59 14.00
CA PRO A 426 6.10 -1.85 15.18
C PRO A 426 5.55 -0.42 15.13
N SER A 427 4.96 0.02 16.25
CA SER A 427 4.34 1.35 16.37
C SER A 427 5.37 2.48 16.20
N LYS A 428 5.09 3.43 15.30
CA LYS A 428 5.96 4.59 15.01
C LYS A 428 6.36 5.39 16.25
N ALA A 429 5.42 5.63 17.16
CA ALA A 429 5.63 6.37 18.40
C ALA A 429 6.66 5.68 19.33
N LEU A 430 6.56 4.35 19.47
CA LEU A 430 7.53 3.57 20.26
C LEU A 430 8.91 3.55 19.60
N CYS A 431 8.96 3.33 18.28
CA CYS A 431 10.22 3.35 17.54
C CYS A 431 10.92 4.71 17.70
N LEU A 432 10.20 5.84 17.67
CA LEU A 432 10.75 7.17 17.97
C LEU A 432 11.40 7.26 19.35
N VAL A 433 10.80 6.64 20.36
CA VAL A 433 11.38 6.60 21.72
C VAL A 433 12.61 5.73 21.76
N LEU A 434 12.58 4.52 21.20
CA LEU A 434 13.72 3.60 21.15
C LEU A 434 14.89 4.18 20.35
N MET A 435 14.60 4.93 19.28
CA MET A 435 15.58 5.62 18.45
C MET A 435 16.43 6.62 19.22
N ARG A 436 15.86 7.30 20.23
CA ARG A 436 16.61 8.20 21.11
C ARG A 436 17.76 7.47 21.83
N TYR A 437 17.62 6.17 22.07
CA TYR A 437 18.61 5.31 22.73
C TYR A 437 19.45 4.49 21.76
N SER A 438 19.34 4.72 20.44
CA SER A 438 20.09 3.97 19.41
C SER A 438 21.59 4.23 19.44
N LEU A 439 22.01 5.46 19.78
CA LEU A 439 23.43 5.84 19.85
C LEU A 439 24.22 5.05 20.91
N PRO A 440 23.73 4.86 22.15
CA PRO A 440 24.32 3.92 23.11
C PRO A 440 24.53 2.50 22.56
N TRP A 441 23.53 1.94 21.86
CA TRP A 441 23.62 0.59 21.30
C TRP A 441 24.70 0.50 20.22
N PHE A 442 24.80 1.51 19.35
CA PHE A 442 25.85 1.59 18.33
C PHE A 442 27.25 1.77 18.94
N HIS A 443 27.37 2.57 20.00
CA HIS A 443 28.63 2.75 20.72
C HIS A 443 29.11 1.45 21.37
N PHE A 444 28.22 0.67 22.00
CA PHE A 444 28.55 -0.65 22.54
C PHE A 444 29.04 -1.62 21.46
N LEU A 445 28.40 -1.64 20.29
CA LEU A 445 28.86 -2.44 19.16
C LEU A 445 30.26 -2.01 18.68
N SER A 446 30.54 -0.71 18.68
CA SER A 446 31.86 -0.16 18.31
C SER A 446 32.94 -0.55 19.32
N LEU A 447 32.67 -0.43 20.62
CA LEU A 447 33.57 -0.87 21.69
C LEU A 447 33.90 -2.37 21.60
N LEU A 448 32.92 -3.21 21.28
CA LEU A 448 33.16 -4.64 21.09
C LEU A 448 34.10 -4.91 19.91
N ASN A 449 33.98 -4.15 18.80
CA ASN A 449 34.89 -4.31 17.66
C ASN A 449 36.32 -3.85 17.99
N LEU A 450 36.47 -2.81 18.83
CA LEU A 450 37.78 -2.36 19.31
C LEU A 450 38.48 -3.44 20.14
N VAL A 451 37.79 -3.97 21.16
CA VAL A 451 38.32 -5.00 22.07
C VAL A 451 38.66 -6.31 21.35
N LEU A 452 37.95 -6.64 20.26
CA LEU A 452 38.23 -7.81 19.44
C LEU A 452 39.37 -7.58 18.42
N SER A 453 39.66 -6.33 18.04
CA SER A 453 40.70 -5.99 17.06
C SER A 453 42.11 -5.88 17.67
N GLU A 454 42.23 -5.53 18.95
CA GLU A 454 43.52 -5.37 19.64
C GLU A 454 44.22 -6.70 19.99
N LYS A 455 43.54 -7.85 19.83
CA LYS A 455 43.95 -9.12 20.43
C LYS A 455 44.11 -10.28 19.43
N GLU A 456 44.74 -10.04 18.28
CA GLU A 456 45.42 -11.14 17.57
C GLU A 456 46.71 -11.60 18.28
N GLY A 457 47.10 -10.99 19.42
CA GLY A 457 48.36 -11.27 20.12
C GLY A 457 48.37 -11.43 21.64
N SER A 458 47.25 -11.36 22.39
CA SER A 458 47.30 -11.57 23.85
C SER A 458 46.01 -12.10 24.47
N ASP A 459 46.18 -13.09 25.36
CA ASP A 459 45.17 -13.86 26.07
C ASP A 459 43.97 -13.02 26.58
N CYS A 460 42.77 -13.40 26.15
CA CYS A 460 41.52 -13.06 26.83
C CYS A 460 41.09 -14.29 27.66
N PRO A 461 40.77 -14.15 28.95
CA PRO A 461 40.43 -15.28 29.82
C PRO A 461 38.97 -15.73 29.64
N ILE A 462 38.51 -15.91 28.40
CA ILE A 462 37.22 -16.54 28.08
C ILE A 462 37.47 -17.56 26.97
N PRO A 463 37.49 -18.88 27.26
CA PRO A 463 37.81 -19.89 26.28
C PRO A 463 36.74 -19.94 25.18
N GLU A 464 37.15 -19.79 23.91
CA GLU A 464 36.31 -19.89 22.71
C GLU A 464 35.76 -21.32 22.42
N GLY A 465 35.74 -22.19 23.44
CA GLY A 465 35.48 -23.62 23.31
C GLY A 465 34.01 -24.08 23.37
N CYS A 466 33.01 -23.20 23.46
CA CYS A 466 31.60 -23.60 23.46
C CYS A 466 30.77 -22.74 22.51
N LYS A 467 30.14 -23.38 21.52
CA LYS A 467 29.14 -22.75 20.65
C LYS A 467 27.77 -22.76 21.34
N PRO A 468 27.04 -21.63 21.38
CA PRO A 468 27.46 -20.27 21.03
C PRO A 468 28.15 -19.57 22.22
N SER A 469 29.22 -18.81 21.97
CA SER A 469 29.86 -18.02 23.03
C SER A 469 28.95 -16.84 23.42
N PRO A 470 28.86 -16.47 24.71
CA PRO A 470 27.95 -15.41 25.17
C PRO A 470 28.28 -14.04 24.55
N VAL A 471 29.54 -13.82 24.17
CA VAL A 471 30.00 -12.59 23.49
C VAL A 471 29.48 -12.50 22.06
N ILE A 472 29.49 -13.61 21.30
CA ILE A 472 28.93 -13.64 19.94
C ILE A 472 27.41 -13.46 19.98
N GLU A 473 26.74 -14.10 20.95
CA GLU A 473 25.30 -13.93 21.15
C GLU A 473 24.97 -12.46 21.46
N PHE A 474 25.71 -11.83 22.38
CA PHE A 474 25.54 -10.41 22.71
C PHE A 474 25.76 -9.49 21.50
N LYS A 475 26.80 -9.74 20.69
CA LYS A 475 27.06 -9.00 19.44
C LYS A 475 25.89 -9.15 18.46
N SER A 476 25.36 -10.37 18.29
CA SER A 476 24.23 -10.64 17.39
C SER A 476 22.94 -9.95 17.84
N GLN A 477 22.70 -9.87 19.14
CA GLN A 477 21.55 -9.18 19.72
C GLN A 477 21.59 -7.67 19.49
N LEU A 478 22.75 -7.04 19.68
CA LEU A 478 22.94 -5.62 19.37
C LEU A 478 22.76 -5.34 17.88
N CYS A 479 23.31 -6.20 17.01
CA CYS A 479 23.12 -6.08 15.57
C CYS A 479 21.63 -6.22 15.19
N SER A 480 20.91 -7.16 15.80
CA SER A 480 19.47 -7.36 15.56
C SER A 480 18.65 -6.12 15.95
N ILE A 481 18.92 -5.49 17.10
CA ILE A 481 18.25 -4.25 17.51
C ILE A 481 18.50 -3.13 16.48
N LEU A 482 19.77 -2.88 16.14
CA LEU A 482 20.16 -1.80 15.24
C LEU A 482 19.65 -2.03 13.80
N ALA A 483 19.72 -3.26 13.30
CA ALA A 483 19.19 -3.64 11.99
C ALA A 483 17.66 -3.52 11.94
N SER A 484 16.97 -3.94 13.01
CA SER A 484 15.51 -3.79 13.10
C SER A 484 15.10 -2.32 13.08
N LEU A 485 15.82 -1.45 13.82
CA LEU A 485 15.59 0.00 13.79
C LEU A 485 15.78 0.60 12.39
N LEU A 486 16.81 0.19 11.65
CA LEU A 486 17.05 0.62 10.25
C LEU A 486 15.97 0.14 9.28
N ASN A 487 15.32 -0.99 9.56
CA ASN A 487 14.31 -1.60 8.69
C ASN A 487 12.87 -1.13 8.97
N THR A 488 12.61 -0.39 10.06
CA THR A 488 11.24 -0.05 10.48
C THR A 488 10.44 0.87 9.55
N GLY A 489 11.00 1.36 8.43
CA GLY A 489 10.29 2.15 7.40
C GLY A 489 9.80 3.55 7.85
N HIS A 490 9.75 3.81 9.16
CA HIS A 490 9.31 5.08 9.75
C HIS A 490 10.37 6.18 9.73
N PHE A 491 11.62 5.82 9.42
CA PHE A 491 12.78 6.70 9.42
C PHE A 491 13.63 6.49 8.18
N SER A 492 14.38 7.52 7.85
CA SER A 492 15.49 7.48 6.93
C SER A 492 16.68 6.72 7.53
N PRO A 493 17.00 5.50 7.05
CA PRO A 493 18.20 4.79 7.51
C PRO A 493 19.48 5.57 7.21
N PHE A 494 19.46 6.42 6.18
CA PHE A 494 20.54 7.33 5.80
C PHE A 494 20.90 8.31 6.91
N SER A 495 19.94 9.10 7.41
CA SER A 495 20.20 10.08 8.46
C SER A 495 20.66 9.43 9.76
N LEU A 496 20.15 8.23 10.06
CA LEU A 496 20.51 7.49 11.27
C LEU A 496 21.96 7.02 11.24
N LEU A 497 22.38 6.39 10.14
CA LEU A 497 23.76 5.95 9.96
C LEU A 497 24.74 7.12 10.00
N ARG A 498 24.40 8.26 9.37
CA ARG A 498 25.22 9.48 9.45
C ARG A 498 25.35 9.99 10.89
N ALA A 499 24.25 9.99 11.65
CA ALA A 499 24.25 10.43 13.03
C ALA A 499 25.06 9.49 13.95
N TRP A 500 25.03 8.17 13.73
CA TRP A 500 25.88 7.21 14.44
C TRP A 500 27.38 7.36 14.12
N LEU A 501 27.72 7.73 12.88
CA LEU A 501 29.09 8.03 12.46
C LEU A 501 29.58 9.41 12.92
N GLY A 502 28.72 10.26 13.47
CA GLY A 502 29.07 11.63 13.85
C GLY A 502 29.24 12.59 12.67
N LEU A 503 28.65 12.26 11.51
CA LEU A 503 28.65 13.10 10.31
C LEU A 503 27.54 14.16 10.35
N PRO A 504 27.70 15.31 9.66
CA PRO A 504 26.69 16.37 9.63
C PRO A 504 25.39 15.92 8.96
N SER A 505 24.25 16.46 9.39
CA SER A 505 22.96 16.16 8.76
C SER A 505 22.83 16.84 7.39
N LEU A 506 22.53 16.05 6.36
CA LEU A 506 22.29 16.51 5.00
C LEU A 506 20.84 16.26 4.59
N ASP A 507 20.33 17.06 3.66
CA ASP A 507 19.07 16.78 2.96
C ASP A 507 19.27 15.60 1.98
N GLU A 508 18.36 14.63 2.01
CA GLU A 508 18.40 13.40 1.20
C GLU A 508 18.28 13.66 -0.29
N THR A 509 17.67 14.77 -0.69
CA THR A 509 17.45 15.04 -2.12
C THR A 509 18.54 15.93 -2.71
N THR A 510 19.02 16.91 -1.93
CA THR A 510 19.98 17.91 -2.41
C THR A 510 21.41 17.68 -1.95
N LEU A 511 21.64 16.80 -0.95
CA LEU A 511 22.92 16.57 -0.26
C LEU A 511 23.57 17.85 0.29
N LYS A 512 22.77 18.91 0.50
CA LYS A 512 23.22 20.17 1.09
C LYS A 512 23.12 20.11 2.62
N PRO A 513 23.99 20.83 3.35
CA PRO A 513 23.91 20.92 4.80
C PRO A 513 22.59 21.57 5.21
N LEU A 514 21.88 20.91 6.14
CA LEU A 514 20.66 21.46 6.73
C LEU A 514 21.05 22.59 7.69
N PHE A 515 20.91 23.85 7.24
CA PHE A 515 20.99 25.00 8.12
C PHE A 515 19.79 24.96 9.08
N PHE A 516 20.05 25.09 10.38
CA PHE A 516 19.09 24.96 11.46
C PHE A 516 17.84 25.85 11.26
N SER A 517 16.83 25.33 10.57
CA SER A 517 15.44 25.80 10.65
C SER A 517 14.51 24.78 9.99
N SER A 518 13.50 24.34 10.74
CA SER A 518 12.36 23.48 10.37
C SER A 518 12.55 21.95 10.38
N THR A 519 12.35 21.37 11.57
CA THR A 519 11.56 20.15 11.86
C THR A 519 11.68 18.94 10.91
N SER A 520 12.59 18.00 11.21
CA SER A 520 12.32 16.54 11.09
C SER A 520 13.42 15.60 11.62
N SER A 521 14.62 16.06 12.00
CA SER A 521 15.61 15.16 12.62
C SER A 521 15.35 15.00 14.13
N PRO A 522 15.10 13.78 14.66
CA PRO A 522 15.07 13.59 16.10
C PRO A 522 16.50 13.76 16.63
N PRO A 523 16.75 14.64 17.61
CA PRO A 523 18.07 14.78 18.19
C PRO A 523 18.40 13.48 18.92
N LEU A 524 19.35 12.69 18.40
CA LEU A 524 19.98 11.64 19.20
C LEU A 524 20.57 12.33 20.42
N SER A 525 20.17 11.89 21.61
CA SER A 525 20.64 12.53 22.83
C SER A 525 22.12 12.22 23.03
N PRO A 526 22.95 13.21 23.39
CA PRO A 526 24.39 13.02 23.50
C PRO A 526 24.70 11.96 24.56
N LEU A 527 25.59 11.03 24.19
CA LEU A 527 26.08 9.99 25.08
C LEU A 527 26.90 10.63 26.22
N ARG A 528 26.83 10.09 27.44
CA ARG A 528 27.77 10.49 28.49
C ARG A 528 29.20 10.14 28.08
N ARG A 529 30.17 10.98 28.46
CA ARG A 529 31.60 10.74 28.19
C ARG A 529 32.11 9.54 28.99
N ALA A 530 33.12 8.85 28.44
CA ALA A 530 33.90 7.78 29.08
C ALA A 530 33.11 6.52 29.46
N ILE A 531 32.17 6.06 28.63
CA ILE A 531 31.47 4.78 28.85
C ILE A 531 32.33 3.61 28.34
N VAL A 532 32.46 2.55 29.14
CA VAL A 532 33.26 1.36 28.81
C VAL A 532 32.49 0.08 29.17
N LEU A 533 32.67 -0.98 28.37
CA LEU A 533 32.16 -2.33 28.65
C LEU A 533 33.22 -3.14 29.40
N ARG A 534 32.88 -3.66 30.60
CA ARG A 534 33.78 -4.51 31.39
C ARG A 534 33.24 -5.94 31.50
N PRO A 535 34.08 -6.98 31.40
CA PRO A 535 33.63 -8.36 31.64
C PRO A 535 33.07 -8.57 33.05
N THR A 536 32.07 -9.44 33.18
CA THR A 536 31.48 -9.83 34.47
C THR A 536 32.42 -10.64 35.35
N SER A 537 33.46 -11.26 34.78
CA SER A 537 34.49 -12.03 35.49
C SER A 537 35.42 -11.20 36.37
N LEU A 538 35.44 -9.88 36.21
CA LEU A 538 36.15 -8.93 37.10
C LEU A 538 35.34 -8.64 38.39
N VAL A 539 34.14 -9.21 38.47
CA VAL A 539 33.16 -9.40 39.55
C VAL A 539 33.46 -10.41 40.66
N SER A 540 34.10 -10.11 41.80
CA SER A 540 34.01 -11.04 42.94
C SER A 540 32.61 -10.93 43.59
N SER A 541 31.63 -11.67 43.08
CA SER A 541 30.29 -11.73 43.69
C SER A 541 30.21 -12.82 44.75
N ASP A 542 30.12 -12.43 46.02
CA ASP A 542 29.82 -13.30 47.17
C ASP A 542 28.37 -13.84 47.20
N THR A 543 27.54 -13.52 46.21
CA THR A 543 26.15 -13.99 46.13
C THR A 543 26.03 -15.13 45.13
N ARG A 544 25.82 -16.35 45.64
CA ARG A 544 25.38 -17.52 44.88
C ARG A 544 24.01 -17.24 44.23
N GLU A 545 23.99 -16.67 43.03
CA GLU A 545 22.82 -16.67 42.15
C GLU A 545 23.15 -17.47 40.89
N SER A 546 22.52 -18.63 40.78
CA SER A 546 22.69 -19.66 39.75
C SER A 546 22.21 -19.25 38.34
N ASP A 547 21.77 -18.01 38.13
CA ASP A 547 21.15 -17.55 36.88
C ASP A 547 22.01 -16.53 36.10
N THR A 548 23.25 -16.27 36.52
CA THR A 548 24.17 -15.29 35.92
C THR A 548 24.86 -15.76 34.62
N SER A 549 24.50 -16.93 34.09
CA SER A 549 25.27 -17.63 33.04
C SER A 549 25.21 -17.04 31.62
N GLY A 550 24.50 -15.94 31.38
CA GLY A 550 24.22 -15.45 30.03
C GLY A 550 24.68 -14.03 29.65
N ALA A 551 25.14 -13.20 30.60
CA ALA A 551 25.46 -11.79 30.34
C ALA A 551 26.98 -11.52 30.49
N PRO A 552 27.73 -11.31 29.38
CA PRO A 552 29.18 -11.22 29.43
C PRO A 552 29.72 -9.87 29.93
N PHE A 553 28.95 -8.79 29.84
CA PHE A 553 29.43 -7.43 30.10
C PHE A 553 28.55 -6.62 31.07
N ARG A 554 29.20 -5.73 31.82
CA ARG A 554 28.60 -4.61 32.59
C ARG A 554 29.01 -3.27 31.99
N VAL A 555 28.23 -2.22 32.24
CA VAL A 555 28.52 -0.86 31.73
C VAL A 555 29.05 0.02 32.85
N CYS A 556 30.27 0.51 32.71
CA CYS A 556 30.95 1.37 33.69
C CYS A 556 31.33 2.72 33.07
N ARG A 557 31.54 3.74 33.92
CA ARG A 557 32.16 5.02 33.55
C ARG A 557 33.64 5.00 33.93
N SER A 558 34.55 5.13 32.98
CA SER A 558 36.00 5.21 33.25
C SER A 558 36.41 6.60 33.75
N VAL A 559 37.52 6.65 34.51
CA VAL A 559 38.19 7.89 34.94
C VAL A 559 38.97 8.53 33.78
N GLU A 560 39.51 7.71 32.88
CA GLU A 560 40.17 8.18 31.66
C GLU A 560 39.14 8.42 30.56
N ALA A 561 39.19 9.58 29.92
CA ALA A 561 38.32 9.88 28.80
C ALA A 561 38.77 9.04 27.60
N VAL A 562 38.01 7.97 27.28
CA VAL A 562 38.10 7.36 25.95
C VAL A 562 37.86 8.49 24.95
N THR A 563 38.90 8.85 24.19
CA THR A 563 38.82 9.93 23.23
C THR A 563 37.90 9.47 22.11
N ASP A 564 36.66 9.94 22.16
CA ASP A 564 35.60 9.59 21.20
C ASP A 564 35.93 9.94 19.74
N ARG A 565 37.06 10.64 19.55
CA ARG A 565 37.64 11.08 18.28
C ARG A 565 39.00 10.44 17.97
N SER A 566 39.43 9.42 18.72
CA SER A 566 40.64 8.66 18.37
C SER A 566 40.46 7.94 17.04
N TYR A 567 41.56 7.74 16.32
CA TYR A 567 41.56 6.97 15.07
C TYR A 567 40.98 5.57 15.27
N GLU A 568 41.34 4.90 16.37
CA GLU A 568 40.87 3.55 16.72
C GLU A 568 39.34 3.50 16.92
N MET A 569 38.77 4.50 17.61
CA MET A 569 37.33 4.59 17.81
C MET A 569 36.58 4.89 16.51
N ILE A 570 37.13 5.77 15.65
CA ILE A 570 36.57 6.06 14.33
C ILE A 570 36.59 4.78 13.46
N SER A 571 37.71 4.05 13.44
CA SER A 571 37.84 2.78 12.73
C SER A 571 36.83 1.73 13.24
N ALA A 572 36.66 1.62 14.57
CA ALA A 572 35.71 0.70 15.17
C ALA A 572 34.24 1.03 14.82
N ARG A 573 33.88 2.32 14.75
CA ARG A 573 32.56 2.79 14.29
C ARG A 573 32.33 2.48 12.81
N VAL A 574 33.33 2.71 11.96
CA VAL A 574 33.27 2.36 10.52
C VAL A 574 33.06 0.85 10.36
N ALA A 575 33.80 0.02 11.11
CA ALA A 575 33.62 -1.43 11.10
C ALA A 575 32.20 -1.83 11.55
N ALA A 576 31.66 -1.21 12.60
CA ALA A 576 30.29 -1.47 13.08
C ALA A 576 29.23 -1.05 12.04
N ALA A 577 29.37 0.12 11.41
CA ALA A 577 28.47 0.59 10.37
C ALA A 577 28.50 -0.32 9.13
N MET A 578 29.68 -0.79 8.74
CA MET A 578 29.84 -1.74 7.62
C MET A 578 29.19 -3.10 7.88
N LEU A 579 29.27 -3.61 9.11
CA LEU A 579 28.57 -4.85 9.51
C LEU A 579 27.04 -4.70 9.41
N LEU A 580 26.49 -3.54 9.78
CA LEU A 580 25.06 -3.27 9.67
C LEU A 580 24.63 -3.09 8.20
N LEU A 581 25.40 -2.33 7.41
CA LEU A 581 25.13 -2.14 5.98
C LEU A 581 25.15 -3.46 5.20
N SER A 582 26.14 -4.32 5.43
CA SER A 582 26.22 -5.62 4.74
C SER A 582 25.05 -6.52 5.10
N SER A 583 24.60 -6.52 6.37
CA SER A 583 23.42 -7.30 6.79
C SER A 583 22.13 -6.88 6.08
N ILE A 584 21.95 -5.59 5.81
CA ILE A 584 20.80 -5.05 5.08
C ILE A 584 20.84 -5.46 3.60
N ILE A 585 22.03 -5.42 2.99
CA ILE A 585 22.25 -5.77 1.59
C ILE A 585 22.05 -7.28 1.36
N HIS A 586 22.61 -8.13 2.22
CA HIS A 586 22.52 -9.59 2.08
C HIS A 586 21.12 -10.15 2.39
N ALA A 587 20.31 -9.51 3.25
CA ALA A 587 18.95 -9.96 3.57
C ALA A 587 17.99 -9.99 2.36
N LYS A 588 18.31 -9.28 1.26
CA LYS A 588 17.52 -9.27 0.01
C LYS A 588 17.99 -10.27 -1.05
N GLY A 589 19.13 -10.93 -0.84
CA GLY A 589 19.70 -11.89 -1.79
C GLY A 589 19.74 -13.30 -1.24
N TYR A 590 18.67 -14.08 -1.42
CA TYR A 590 18.72 -15.53 -1.24
C TYR A 590 18.28 -16.26 -2.51
N ASP A 591 19.20 -17.14 -2.94
CA ASP A 591 19.19 -18.24 -3.89
C ASP A 591 19.03 -17.99 -5.41
N GLY A 592 20.18 -18.09 -6.08
CA GLY A 592 20.32 -18.22 -7.52
C GLY A 592 21.80 -18.38 -7.89
N TYR A 593 22.30 -19.61 -7.82
CA TYR A 593 23.60 -20.00 -8.39
C TYR A 593 23.57 -19.71 -9.91
N VAL A 594 24.24 -18.64 -10.35
CA VAL A 594 24.61 -18.45 -11.76
C VAL A 594 26.02 -17.85 -11.77
N ASP A 595 26.86 -18.47 -12.60
CA ASP A 595 28.27 -18.18 -12.79
C ASP A 595 28.54 -16.67 -12.91
N ARG A 596 29.40 -16.20 -12.01
CA ARG A 596 29.63 -14.78 -11.75
C ARG A 596 30.96 -14.39 -12.36
N GLU A 597 30.98 -14.14 -13.66
CA GLU A 597 32.07 -13.36 -14.26
C GLU A 597 31.69 -12.61 -15.56
N GLU A 598 30.61 -12.99 -16.27
CA GLU A 598 30.24 -12.34 -17.55
C GLU A 598 28.98 -11.44 -17.51
N ALA A 599 28.19 -11.43 -16.42
CA ALA A 599 26.89 -10.75 -16.38
C ALA A 599 26.88 -9.30 -15.83
N SER A 600 28.05 -8.72 -15.49
CA SER A 600 28.11 -7.48 -14.70
C SER A 600 27.80 -6.19 -15.49
N THR A 601 27.92 -6.21 -16.82
CA THR A 601 27.77 -5.03 -17.68
C THR A 601 26.36 -4.89 -18.28
N GLU A 602 25.62 -5.98 -18.48
CA GLU A 602 24.28 -5.95 -19.10
C GLU A 602 23.13 -5.64 -18.11
N LEU A 603 23.37 -5.73 -16.79
CA LEU A 603 22.35 -5.53 -15.75
C LEU A 603 22.13 -4.07 -15.31
N LEU A 604 22.99 -3.12 -15.72
CA LEU A 604 22.86 -1.70 -15.33
C LEU A 604 21.86 -0.91 -16.17
N LEU A 605 21.52 -1.41 -17.36
CA LEU A 605 20.74 -0.69 -18.38
C LEU A 605 19.21 -0.84 -18.32
N PRO A 606 18.58 -1.95 -17.85
CA PRO A 606 17.13 -2.11 -17.97
C PRO A 606 16.30 -1.16 -17.09
N ALA A 607 16.91 -0.43 -16.15
CA ALA A 607 16.20 0.35 -15.14
C ALA A 607 15.71 1.73 -15.63
N TRP A 608 16.35 2.31 -16.65
CA TRP A 608 16.09 3.71 -17.03
C TRP A 608 15.03 3.88 -18.13
N SER A 609 14.63 2.79 -18.79
CA SER A 609 13.70 2.80 -19.94
C SER A 609 12.27 2.36 -19.62
N THR A 610 11.95 1.98 -18.37
CA THR A 610 10.62 1.48 -17.98
C THR A 610 10.04 2.16 -16.73
N SER A 611 9.83 3.48 -16.75
CA SER A 611 9.11 4.17 -15.65
C SER A 611 7.59 4.31 -15.85
N ASP A 612 7.06 3.94 -17.02
CA ASP A 612 5.61 3.97 -17.25
C ASP A 612 4.93 2.69 -16.73
N LYS A 613 4.36 2.83 -15.52
CA LYS A 613 3.43 1.92 -14.79
C LYS A 613 4.05 1.12 -13.62
N ARG A 614 4.42 1.80 -12.54
CA ARG A 614 4.30 1.24 -11.17
C ARG A 614 3.79 2.29 -10.19
N ASN A 615 2.50 2.59 -10.26
CA ASN A 615 1.79 3.14 -9.11
C ASN A 615 1.24 1.98 -8.28
N ASN A 616 1.68 1.89 -7.02
CA ASN A 616 1.16 1.10 -5.87
C ASN A 616 2.11 0.08 -5.19
N GLU A 617 3.43 0.31 -5.16
CA GLU A 617 4.31 -0.38 -4.18
C GLU A 617 5.38 0.58 -3.62
N THR A 618 4.95 1.55 -2.79
CA THR A 618 5.84 2.58 -2.21
C THR A 618 6.70 2.13 -1.02
N GLU A 619 6.64 0.87 -0.59
CA GLU A 619 7.38 0.42 0.62
C GLU A 619 8.65 -0.40 0.34
N GLY A 620 8.90 -0.84 -0.91
CA GLY A 620 10.04 -1.71 -1.24
C GLY A 620 11.28 -1.05 -1.86
N GLN A 621 11.13 0.12 -2.49
CA GLN A 621 12.17 0.72 -3.35
C GLN A 621 13.11 1.73 -2.67
N THR A 622 12.78 2.24 -1.47
CA THR A 622 13.60 3.27 -0.80
C THR A 622 14.94 2.77 -0.26
N GLN A 623 15.10 1.46 -0.03
CA GLN A 623 16.32 0.90 0.57
C GLN A 623 17.38 0.42 -0.44
N SER A 624 17.03 0.17 -1.71
CA SER A 624 17.99 -0.32 -2.72
C SER A 624 19.01 0.73 -3.17
N GLY A 625 18.80 2.01 -2.84
CA GLY A 625 19.75 3.09 -3.08
C GLY A 625 20.56 3.52 -1.86
N LEU A 626 20.37 2.92 -0.67
CA LEU A 626 20.96 3.44 0.58
C LEU A 626 22.50 3.49 0.54
N ALA A 627 23.15 2.43 0.05
CA ALA A 627 24.61 2.37 -0.02
C ALA A 627 25.17 3.38 -1.04
N ALA A 628 24.57 3.47 -2.22
CA ALA A 628 24.91 4.47 -3.24
C ALA A 628 24.71 5.91 -2.72
N HIS A 629 23.60 6.15 -2.03
CA HIS A 629 23.25 7.45 -1.45
C HIS A 629 24.18 7.85 -0.30
N LEU A 630 24.55 6.89 0.57
CA LEU A 630 25.55 7.10 1.60
C LEU A 630 26.91 7.45 0.98
N LEU A 631 27.38 6.67 0.00
CA LEU A 631 28.65 6.94 -0.68
C LEU A 631 28.70 8.35 -1.30
N LEU A 632 27.63 8.76 -1.99
CA LEU A 632 27.47 10.11 -2.53
C LEU A 632 27.59 11.19 -1.46
N SER A 633 26.96 10.97 -0.30
CA SER A 633 27.03 11.91 0.81
C SER A 633 28.45 12.03 1.40
N LEU A 634 29.18 10.92 1.49
CA LEU A 634 30.57 10.92 1.97
C LEU A 634 31.48 11.68 1.01
N ILE A 635 31.32 11.50 -0.30
CA ILE A 635 32.07 12.27 -1.32
C ILE A 635 31.75 13.76 -1.20
N SER A 636 30.48 14.11 -0.96
CA SER A 636 30.07 15.50 -0.75
C SER A 636 30.70 16.10 0.51
N ASP A 637 30.75 15.37 1.63
CA ASP A 637 31.41 15.81 2.86
C ASP A 637 32.90 16.06 2.64
N ILE A 638 33.59 15.15 1.94
CA ILE A 638 35.00 15.29 1.56
C ILE A 638 35.22 16.55 0.70
N ASN A 639 34.38 16.77 -0.31
CA ASN A 639 34.48 17.94 -1.18
C ASN A 639 34.23 19.26 -0.42
N SER A 640 33.35 19.24 0.57
CA SER A 640 32.98 20.45 1.31
C SER A 640 34.13 21.04 2.14
N GLU A 641 35.00 20.20 2.70
CA GLU A 641 36.22 20.66 3.38
C GLU A 641 37.27 21.18 2.38
N LEU A 642 37.45 20.48 1.26
CA LEU A 642 38.33 20.92 0.17
C LEU A 642 38.00 22.33 -0.35
N ILE A 643 36.70 22.65 -0.47
CA ILE A 643 36.23 23.97 -0.89
C ILE A 643 36.49 25.04 0.19
N LYS A 644 36.32 24.70 1.48
CA LYS A 644 36.62 25.62 2.60
C LYS A 644 38.12 25.96 2.64
N ASP A 645 38.99 25.00 2.39
CA ASP A 645 40.45 25.21 2.39
C ASP A 645 40.92 26.00 1.16
N ALA A 646 40.33 25.76 -0.02
CA ALA A 646 40.59 26.54 -1.22
C ALA A 646 40.24 28.03 -1.06
N SER A 647 39.27 28.37 -0.21
CA SER A 647 38.88 29.76 0.06
C SER A 647 39.80 30.51 1.02
N LYS A 648 40.68 29.81 1.76
CA LYS A 648 41.52 30.39 2.83
C LYS A 648 43.01 30.55 2.49
N GLN A 649 43.54 29.85 1.47
CA GLN A 649 44.95 29.95 1.09
C GLN A 649 45.13 29.97 -0.44
N SER A 650 46.00 30.84 -0.96
CA SER A 650 46.38 30.92 -2.39
C SER A 650 47.35 29.81 -2.82
N GLY A 651 47.16 28.60 -2.32
CA GLY A 651 48.02 27.45 -2.54
C GLY A 651 47.56 26.28 -1.69
N VAL A 652 46.50 25.61 -2.13
CA VAL A 652 46.10 24.31 -1.56
C VAL A 652 47.28 23.36 -1.79
N CYS A 653 47.84 22.76 -0.75
CA CYS A 653 48.85 21.71 -0.87
C CYS A 653 48.18 20.40 -0.44
N VAL A 654 47.76 19.58 -1.39
CA VAL A 654 47.31 18.21 -1.09
C VAL A 654 48.52 17.43 -0.57
N ARG A 655 48.61 17.20 0.74
CA ARG A 655 49.66 16.38 1.35
C ARG A 655 49.15 14.96 1.57
N LEU A 656 49.89 13.98 1.09
CA LEU A 656 49.72 12.57 1.45
C LEU A 656 50.26 12.38 2.88
N TRP A 657 49.40 12.06 3.83
CA TRP A 657 49.80 11.86 5.23
C TRP A 657 50.08 10.37 5.48
N PRO A 658 51.30 10.00 5.91
CA PRO A 658 51.56 8.65 6.42
C PRO A 658 50.74 8.39 7.70
N GLY A 659 50.22 7.18 7.87
CA GLY A 659 49.38 6.81 9.04
C GLY A 659 50.01 7.11 10.41
N THR A 660 51.33 7.17 10.50
CA THR A 660 52.09 7.49 11.73
C THR A 660 52.17 8.98 12.07
N ALA A 661 51.75 9.88 11.17
CA ALA A 661 51.77 11.34 11.38
C ALA A 661 50.42 11.91 11.86
N LEU A 662 49.36 11.10 11.88
CA LEU A 662 47.99 11.51 12.26
C LEU A 662 47.76 11.53 13.77
N GLU A 663 48.45 10.68 14.53
CA GLU A 663 48.33 10.59 15.99
C GLU A 663 48.59 11.92 16.73
N PRO A 664 49.70 12.66 16.48
CA PRO A 664 49.97 13.91 17.20
C PRO A 664 49.03 15.08 16.85
N MET A 665 48.32 15.05 15.72
CA MET A 665 47.37 16.11 15.33
C MET A 665 45.98 15.94 15.95
N LEU A 666 45.62 14.72 16.36
CA LEU A 666 44.33 14.42 17.01
C LEU A 666 44.32 14.74 18.52
N GLU A 667 45.48 15.08 19.09
CA GLU A 667 45.66 15.43 20.51
C GLU A 667 45.33 16.91 20.81
N GLU A 668 45.42 17.81 19.82
CA GLU A 668 45.06 19.24 19.98
C GLU A 668 43.54 19.46 19.85
N LYS A 669 42.90 19.91 20.95
CA LYS A 669 41.43 19.94 21.13
C LYS A 669 40.64 20.72 20.08
N ASP A 670 41.21 21.78 19.50
CA ASP A 670 40.49 22.68 18.59
C ASP A 670 40.61 22.26 17.10
N GLU A 671 41.68 21.56 16.70
CA GLU A 671 41.87 21.04 15.33
C GLU A 671 41.26 19.63 15.14
N ALA A 672 41.18 18.83 16.21
CA ALA A 672 40.61 17.48 16.17
C ALA A 672 39.12 17.42 15.75
N ALA A 673 38.37 18.53 15.92
CA ALA A 673 36.98 18.63 15.46
C ALA A 673 36.87 18.79 13.93
N ALA A 674 37.82 19.52 13.33
CA ALA A 674 37.84 19.82 11.91
C ALA A 674 38.31 18.61 11.08
N VAL A 675 39.23 17.81 11.63
CA VAL A 675 39.80 16.63 10.95
C VAL A 675 38.93 15.37 11.09
N GLY A 676 38.14 15.24 12.16
CA GLY A 676 37.39 14.01 12.46
C GLY A 676 36.29 13.66 11.45
N VAL A 677 35.56 14.65 10.92
CA VAL A 677 34.49 14.45 9.92
C VAL A 677 35.04 13.94 8.58
N PRO A 678 36.02 14.61 7.93
CA PRO A 678 36.58 14.13 6.67
C PRO A 678 37.32 12.78 6.84
N LEU A 679 38.00 12.57 7.97
CA LEU A 679 38.64 11.27 8.25
C LEU A 679 37.62 10.13 8.34
N THR A 680 36.53 10.33 9.06
CA THR A 680 35.42 9.35 9.14
C THR A 680 34.81 9.09 7.77
N ALA A 681 34.60 10.15 6.97
CA ALA A 681 34.05 10.03 5.63
C ALA A 681 34.97 9.25 4.68
N CYS A 682 36.28 9.51 4.71
CA CYS A 682 37.28 8.80 3.92
C CYS A 682 37.39 7.32 4.31
N LEU A 683 37.50 7.00 5.60
CA LEU A 683 37.60 5.61 6.08
C LEU A 683 36.33 4.81 5.74
N MET A 684 35.16 5.42 5.90
CA MET A 684 33.89 4.80 5.53
C MET A 684 33.79 4.57 4.01
N ALA A 685 34.13 5.57 3.20
CA ALA A 685 34.10 5.44 1.75
C ALA A 685 35.08 4.36 1.24
N SER A 686 36.30 4.29 1.81
CA SER A 686 37.27 3.23 1.49
C SER A 686 36.73 1.85 1.85
N ALA A 687 36.21 1.68 3.07
CA ALA A 687 35.65 0.41 3.52
C ALA A 687 34.45 -0.04 2.67
N MET A 688 33.62 0.90 2.20
CA MET A 688 32.51 0.63 1.30
C MET A 688 33.00 0.15 -0.08
N LEU A 689 33.99 0.82 -0.66
CA LEU A 689 34.56 0.48 -1.96
C LEU A 689 35.29 -0.88 -1.95
N GLU A 690 35.92 -1.25 -0.82
CA GLU A 690 36.62 -2.53 -0.68
C GLU A 690 35.66 -3.72 -0.43
N LYS A 691 34.61 -3.53 0.37
CA LYS A 691 33.80 -4.64 0.90
C LYS A 691 32.43 -4.82 0.23
N LEU A 692 31.91 -3.82 -0.49
CA LEU A 692 30.60 -3.90 -1.14
C LEU A 692 30.73 -4.17 -2.64
N SER A 693 29.75 -4.87 -3.21
CA SER A 693 29.76 -5.15 -4.66
C SER A 693 29.45 -3.89 -5.48
N PRO A 694 30.01 -3.75 -6.70
CA PRO A 694 29.78 -2.60 -7.58
C PRO A 694 28.30 -2.33 -7.86
N THR A 695 27.48 -3.40 -7.99
CA THR A 695 26.04 -3.31 -8.24
C THR A 695 25.23 -2.65 -7.13
N SER A 696 25.76 -2.64 -5.89
CA SER A 696 25.10 -2.01 -4.74
C SER A 696 25.56 -0.56 -4.51
N LEU A 697 26.74 -0.20 -5.01
CA LEU A 697 27.33 1.13 -4.86
C LEU A 697 26.93 2.08 -5.98
N TRP A 698 26.68 1.53 -7.18
CA TRP A 698 26.24 2.33 -8.33
C TRP A 698 24.77 2.76 -8.17
N PRO A 699 24.42 4.05 -8.38
CA PRO A 699 23.03 4.49 -8.28
C PRO A 699 22.18 3.95 -9.44
N SER A 700 21.04 3.32 -9.12
CA SER A 700 20.06 2.89 -10.14
C SER A 700 19.21 4.05 -10.67
N ASP A 701 19.16 5.19 -9.98
CA ASP A 701 18.45 6.40 -10.41
C ASP A 701 19.40 7.32 -11.19
N PRO A 702 19.04 7.75 -12.41
CA PRO A 702 19.85 8.65 -13.22
C PRO A 702 20.20 9.97 -12.52
N ALA A 703 19.34 10.50 -11.63
CA ALA A 703 19.63 11.73 -10.90
C ALA A 703 20.84 11.58 -9.96
N PHE A 704 20.91 10.47 -9.23
CA PHE A 704 22.03 10.17 -8.34
C PHE A 704 23.32 9.82 -9.11
N ALA A 705 23.21 9.17 -10.27
CA ALA A 705 24.35 8.91 -11.14
C ALA A 705 24.97 10.20 -11.70
N VAL A 706 24.15 11.13 -12.19
CA VAL A 706 24.62 12.46 -12.63
C VAL A 706 25.25 13.22 -11.47
N LYS A 707 24.65 13.15 -10.27
CA LYS A 707 25.20 13.80 -9.08
C LYS A 707 26.57 13.24 -8.69
N LEU A 708 26.78 11.93 -8.81
CA LEU A 708 28.07 11.28 -8.59
C LEU A 708 29.13 11.87 -9.52
N LEU A 709 28.82 11.90 -10.83
CA LEU A 709 29.70 12.44 -11.86
C LEU A 709 30.01 13.93 -11.62
N CYS A 710 29.02 14.73 -11.22
CA CYS A 710 29.23 16.13 -10.87
C CYS A 710 30.20 16.29 -9.69
N LEU A 711 29.98 15.53 -8.61
CA LEU A 711 30.80 15.62 -7.40
C LEU A 711 32.24 15.16 -7.65
N THR A 712 32.44 14.11 -8.46
CA THR A 712 33.78 13.62 -8.81
C THR A 712 34.50 14.56 -9.77
N LEU A 713 33.84 15.07 -10.81
CA LEU A 713 34.41 16.06 -11.74
C LEU A 713 34.75 17.36 -11.04
N THR A 714 33.87 17.86 -10.17
CA THR A 714 34.14 19.08 -9.37
C THR A 714 35.38 18.88 -8.49
N ARG A 715 35.51 17.73 -7.83
CA ARG A 715 36.69 17.40 -7.01
C ARG A 715 37.96 17.37 -7.86
N LEU A 716 37.93 16.68 -9.00
CA LEU A 716 39.07 16.62 -9.92
C LEU A 716 39.48 18.02 -10.38
N CYS A 717 38.53 18.86 -10.79
CA CYS A 717 38.82 20.24 -11.19
C CYS A 717 39.44 21.07 -10.06
N LEU A 718 39.00 20.89 -8.80
CA LEU A 718 39.58 21.60 -7.66
C LEU A 718 41.00 21.14 -7.33
N VAL A 719 41.26 19.83 -7.40
CA VAL A 719 42.57 19.26 -7.08
C VAL A 719 43.60 19.59 -8.17
N LEU A 720 43.21 19.55 -9.45
CA LEU A 720 44.10 19.85 -10.58
C LEU A 720 44.52 21.33 -10.66
N ASN A 721 43.80 22.23 -10.00
CA ASN A 721 44.16 23.64 -9.87
C ASN A 721 45.24 23.89 -8.79
N SER A 722 45.67 22.85 -8.06
CA SER A 722 46.77 22.89 -7.09
C SER A 722 48.12 22.61 -7.76
N PRO A 723 49.24 23.22 -7.31
CA PRO A 723 50.58 22.88 -7.80
C PRO A 723 51.00 21.48 -7.28
N ALA A 724 50.54 20.42 -7.94
CA ALA A 724 50.80 19.03 -7.57
C ALA A 724 52.03 18.43 -8.30
N ASP A 725 52.65 17.43 -7.67
CA ASP A 725 53.76 16.64 -8.23
C ASP A 725 53.38 15.95 -9.55
N LYS A 726 54.36 15.75 -10.45
CA LYS A 726 54.14 15.14 -11.78
C LYS A 726 53.50 13.75 -11.73
N GLU A 727 53.74 12.97 -10.68
CA GLU A 727 53.15 11.65 -10.50
C GLU A 727 51.67 11.72 -10.08
N VAL A 728 51.32 12.73 -9.28
CA VAL A 728 49.94 12.98 -8.84
C VAL A 728 49.08 13.46 -10.00
N MET A 729 49.64 14.34 -10.86
CA MET A 729 48.97 14.80 -12.08
C MET A 729 48.62 13.65 -13.03
N LYS A 730 49.48 12.63 -13.15
CA LYS A 730 49.21 11.47 -14.02
C LYS A 730 48.06 10.61 -13.49
N MET A 731 48.01 10.39 -12.18
CA MET A 731 46.92 9.64 -11.53
C MET A 731 45.58 10.38 -11.68
N GLU A 732 45.60 11.71 -11.62
CA GLU A 732 44.41 12.55 -11.79
C GLU A 732 43.90 12.57 -13.24
N GLU A 733 44.81 12.57 -14.21
CA GLU A 733 44.49 12.44 -15.64
C GLU A 733 43.87 11.07 -15.96
N GLU A 734 44.44 9.99 -15.44
CA GLU A 734 43.86 8.64 -15.56
C GLU A 734 42.46 8.56 -14.90
N SER A 735 42.29 9.21 -13.75
CA SER A 735 41.00 9.30 -13.04
C SER A 735 39.96 10.10 -13.83
N LEU A 736 40.37 11.20 -14.47
CA LEU A 736 39.51 11.99 -15.34
C LEU A 736 39.06 11.17 -16.56
N ASN A 737 39.98 10.46 -17.20
CA ASN A 737 39.67 9.59 -18.34
C ASN A 737 38.64 8.52 -17.99
N LEU A 738 38.75 7.93 -16.80
CA LEU A 738 37.78 6.94 -16.33
C LEU A 738 36.39 7.57 -16.13
N VAL A 739 36.30 8.74 -15.50
CA VAL A 739 35.02 9.44 -15.27
C VAL A 739 34.38 9.89 -16.58
N LEU A 740 35.17 10.42 -17.52
CA LEU A 740 34.70 10.80 -18.85
C LEU A 740 34.26 9.56 -19.67
N GLY A 741 34.98 8.44 -19.58
CA GLY A 741 34.60 7.18 -20.22
C GLY A 741 33.27 6.63 -19.69
N ILE A 742 33.07 6.68 -18.37
CA ILE A 742 31.78 6.31 -17.75
C ILE A 742 30.68 7.26 -18.21
N THR A 743 30.95 8.56 -18.25
CA THR A 743 29.98 9.56 -18.73
C THR A 743 29.61 9.32 -20.19
N ALA A 744 30.59 9.06 -21.06
CA ALA A 744 30.38 8.72 -22.47
C ALA A 744 29.54 7.46 -22.63
N PHE A 745 29.80 6.42 -21.83
CA PHE A 745 29.01 5.19 -21.82
C PHE A 745 27.53 5.48 -21.54
N PHE A 746 27.21 6.25 -20.49
CA PHE A 746 25.81 6.58 -20.19
C PHE A 746 25.17 7.45 -21.26
N VAL A 747 25.87 8.47 -21.74
CA VAL A 747 25.38 9.35 -22.80
C VAL A 747 25.10 8.57 -24.09
N GLN A 748 25.91 7.56 -24.43
CA GLN A 748 25.68 6.69 -25.58
C GLN A 748 24.41 5.81 -25.44
N HIS A 749 24.07 5.41 -24.23
CA HIS A 749 22.91 4.56 -23.93
C HIS A 749 21.62 5.36 -23.64
N MET A 750 21.65 6.69 -23.66
CA MET A 750 20.44 7.50 -23.63
C MET A 750 19.69 7.37 -24.96
N ASP A 751 18.41 6.97 -24.91
CA ASP A 751 17.55 6.88 -26.10
C ASP A 751 17.50 8.23 -26.86
N MET A 752 17.38 8.17 -28.19
CA MET A 752 17.34 9.38 -29.02
C MET A 752 15.91 9.96 -29.05
N GLY A 753 15.76 11.27 -28.77
CA GLY A 753 14.51 12.02 -28.98
C GLY A 753 13.49 11.98 -27.84
N GLU A 754 12.20 11.89 -28.16
CA GLU A 754 11.07 12.03 -27.22
C GLU A 754 10.86 10.87 -26.23
N LYS A 755 11.68 9.82 -26.31
CA LYS A 755 11.59 8.64 -25.44
C LYS A 755 12.34 8.80 -24.12
N VAL A 756 13.21 9.81 -23.99
CA VAL A 756 13.85 10.16 -22.72
C VAL A 756 12.90 11.03 -21.92
N THR A 757 12.59 10.63 -20.69
CA THR A 757 11.77 11.47 -19.80
C THR A 757 12.41 12.85 -19.64
N SER A 758 11.60 13.91 -19.64
CA SER A 758 12.11 15.29 -19.53
C SER A 758 13.02 15.47 -18.31
N GLU A 759 12.71 14.78 -17.22
CA GLU A 759 13.49 14.77 -15.98
C GLU A 759 14.92 14.28 -16.16
N VAL A 760 15.16 13.18 -16.91
CA VAL A 760 16.52 12.64 -17.10
C VAL A 760 17.36 13.61 -17.93
N ARG A 761 16.77 14.20 -18.98
CA ARG A 761 17.44 15.16 -19.87
C ARG A 761 17.81 16.46 -19.15
N ASP A 762 16.92 16.98 -18.31
CA ASP A 762 17.18 18.20 -17.53
C ASP A 762 18.28 17.99 -16.48
N ARG A 763 18.41 16.76 -15.93
CA ARG A 763 19.48 16.42 -14.97
C ARG A 763 20.85 16.34 -15.64
N PHE A 764 20.97 15.66 -16.77
CA PHE A 764 22.26 15.58 -17.49
C PHE A 764 22.75 16.96 -17.99
N ALA A 765 21.87 17.96 -18.11
CA ALA A 765 22.27 19.34 -18.39
C ALA A 765 23.17 19.94 -17.29
N GLU A 766 23.09 19.46 -16.03
CA GLU A 766 23.94 19.89 -14.91
C GLU A 766 25.44 19.61 -15.16
N LEU A 767 25.78 18.67 -16.04
CA LEU A 767 27.18 18.32 -16.37
C LEU A 767 27.83 19.30 -17.36
N ILE A 768 27.04 20.06 -18.13
CA ILE A 768 27.55 20.91 -19.22
C ILE A 768 28.54 21.98 -18.72
N PRO A 769 28.26 22.74 -17.64
CA PRO A 769 29.22 23.73 -17.13
C PRO A 769 30.52 23.10 -16.62
N LEU A 770 30.46 21.90 -16.04
CA LEU A 770 31.63 21.19 -15.52
C LEU A 770 32.49 20.62 -16.65
N LEU A 771 31.88 20.10 -17.72
CA LEU A 771 32.60 19.67 -18.93
C LEU A 771 33.31 20.85 -19.60
N HIS A 772 32.69 22.03 -19.62
CA HIS A 772 33.33 23.25 -20.10
C HIS A 772 34.50 23.69 -19.20
N GLN A 773 34.35 23.59 -17.88
CA GLN A 773 35.45 23.86 -16.94
C GLN A 773 36.64 22.93 -17.15
N VAL A 774 36.40 21.66 -17.51
CA VAL A 774 37.45 20.71 -17.89
C VAL A 774 38.15 21.14 -19.19
N GLU A 775 37.42 21.66 -20.18
CA GLU A 775 38.02 22.20 -21.42
C GLU A 775 38.97 23.38 -21.14
N GLU A 776 38.63 24.26 -20.18
CA GLU A 776 39.43 25.44 -19.83
C GLU A 776 40.65 25.11 -18.94
N THR A 777 40.54 24.10 -18.08
CA THR A 777 41.57 23.78 -17.07
C THR A 777 42.74 22.99 -17.67
N PHE A 778 42.54 22.29 -18.80
CA PHE A 778 43.52 21.37 -19.38
C PHE A 778 44.26 21.96 -20.61
N PRO A 779 45.52 21.55 -20.87
CA PRO A 779 46.25 21.99 -22.06
C PRO A 779 45.61 21.47 -23.34
N GLN A 780 45.50 22.34 -24.36
CA GLN A 780 44.91 21.97 -25.65
C GLN A 780 45.70 20.83 -26.33
N GLY A 781 44.99 19.79 -26.76
CA GLY A 781 45.56 18.60 -27.43
C GLY A 781 45.56 17.31 -26.59
N ASN A 782 45.04 17.34 -25.35
CA ASN A 782 44.86 16.13 -24.54
C ASN A 782 43.59 15.37 -24.97
N PRO A 783 43.63 14.04 -25.19
CA PRO A 783 42.44 13.24 -25.53
C PRO A 783 41.27 13.39 -24.54
N SER A 784 41.53 13.71 -23.27
CA SER A 784 40.47 13.95 -22.28
C SER A 784 39.63 15.19 -22.60
N VAL A 785 40.25 16.23 -23.17
CA VAL A 785 39.55 17.48 -23.55
C VAL A 785 38.67 17.25 -24.77
N GLU A 786 39.20 16.54 -25.78
CA GLU A 786 38.44 16.17 -26.96
C GLU A 786 37.25 15.28 -26.60
N LEU A 787 37.43 14.30 -25.71
CA LEU A 787 36.34 13.45 -25.21
C LEU A 787 35.29 14.26 -24.43
N ALA A 788 35.70 15.20 -23.58
CA ALA A 788 34.79 16.08 -22.85
C ALA A 788 33.95 16.96 -23.81
N GLU A 789 34.58 17.50 -24.86
CA GLU A 789 33.92 18.28 -25.90
C GLU A 789 32.88 17.43 -26.66
N GLN A 790 33.25 16.21 -27.07
CA GLN A 790 32.34 15.30 -27.77
C GLN A 790 31.14 14.90 -26.89
N ILE A 791 31.35 14.62 -25.59
CA ILE A 791 30.29 14.33 -24.64
C ILE A 791 29.35 15.53 -24.48
N ARG A 792 29.90 16.75 -24.36
CA ARG A 792 29.13 17.99 -24.24
C ARG A 792 28.25 18.22 -25.48
N ILE A 793 28.80 18.05 -26.69
CA ILE A 793 28.05 18.16 -27.95
C ILE A 793 26.95 17.08 -28.02
N SER A 794 27.25 15.85 -27.59
CA SER A 794 26.31 14.73 -27.60
C SER A 794 25.14 14.90 -26.61
N LEU A 795 25.36 15.59 -25.49
CA LEU A 795 24.29 15.96 -24.55
C LEU A 795 23.41 17.09 -25.08
N LEU A 796 24.03 18.13 -25.68
CA LEU A 796 23.31 19.27 -26.27
C LEU A 796 22.39 18.84 -27.43
N THR A 797 22.87 17.96 -28.30
CA THR A 797 22.09 17.43 -29.45
C THR A 797 20.91 16.55 -29.02
N ARG A 798 20.94 15.99 -27.80
CA ARG A 798 19.81 15.27 -27.19
C ARG A 798 18.83 16.18 -26.41
N GLY A 799 19.04 17.50 -26.43
CA GLY A 799 18.13 18.50 -25.86
C GLY A 799 18.34 18.79 -24.37
N ALA A 800 19.48 18.41 -23.79
CA ALA A 800 19.84 18.78 -22.41
C ALA A 800 20.27 20.26 -22.37
N ILE A 801 19.31 21.19 -22.36
CA ILE A 801 19.56 22.64 -22.35
C ILE A 801 19.24 23.18 -20.95
N LEU A 802 20.25 23.74 -20.28
CA LEU A 802 20.06 24.42 -19.00
C LEU A 802 19.32 25.75 -19.26
N VAL A 803 17.99 25.76 -19.10
CA VAL A 803 17.25 27.02 -19.06
C VAL A 803 17.65 27.73 -17.76
N SER A 804 18.50 28.75 -17.89
CA SER A 804 18.89 29.57 -16.76
C SER A 804 17.64 30.21 -16.15
N SER A 805 17.33 29.87 -14.91
CA SER A 805 16.52 30.76 -14.09
C SER A 805 17.29 32.07 -13.94
N SER A 806 16.60 33.18 -14.17
CA SER A 806 17.14 34.55 -14.19
C SER A 806 18.09 34.85 -13.02
N PRO A 807 19.09 35.73 -13.19
CA PRO A 807 19.97 36.13 -12.10
C PRO A 807 19.23 37.10 -11.18
N THR A 808 18.83 36.67 -9.99
CA THR A 808 18.44 37.58 -8.91
C THR A 808 19.59 37.78 -7.93
N ALA A 809 20.03 39.03 -7.85
CA ALA A 809 20.96 39.58 -6.87
C ALA A 809 20.42 39.45 -5.41
N PRO A 810 21.26 39.68 -4.38
CA PRO A 810 21.07 39.14 -3.04
C PRO A 810 20.25 40.03 -2.08
N ASN A 811 19.66 39.36 -1.09
CA ASN A 811 19.20 39.82 0.24
C ASN A 811 18.00 40.78 0.36
N SER A 812 16.91 40.30 0.98
CA SER A 812 16.30 40.93 2.16
C SER A 812 15.16 40.07 2.74
N ASP A 813 15.05 40.11 4.06
CA ASP A 813 14.27 39.28 4.97
C ASP A 813 12.73 39.29 4.83
N CYS A 814 12.16 38.24 5.44
CA CYS A 814 10.88 38.21 6.17
C CYS A 814 9.55 38.32 5.39
N SER A 815 8.76 37.24 5.38
CA SER A 815 7.84 36.88 6.49
C SER A 815 6.57 36.14 6.03
N PHE A 816 6.42 34.91 6.55
CA PHE A 816 5.21 34.34 7.16
C PHE A 816 3.82 34.89 6.75
N LEU A 817 2.96 34.05 6.14
CA LEU A 817 1.89 33.33 6.88
C LEU A 817 0.96 32.47 5.99
N SER A 818 0.81 31.23 6.48
CA SER A 818 -0.41 30.41 6.57
C SER A 818 -1.16 29.91 5.33
N LYS A 819 -1.03 28.59 5.15
CA LYS A 819 -2.07 27.55 5.23
C LYS A 819 -3.38 27.73 4.43
N THR A 820 -3.84 26.56 4.00
CA THR A 820 -5.23 26.03 4.00
C THR A 820 -5.82 25.80 2.61
N GLU A 821 -6.14 24.52 2.38
CA GLU A 821 -7.19 23.93 1.56
C GLU A 821 -7.93 24.83 0.53
N LEU A 822 -8.07 24.33 -0.70
CA LEU A 822 -9.37 23.82 -1.17
C LEU A 822 -9.26 23.19 -2.57
N ASN A 823 -9.81 21.99 -2.68
CA ASN A 823 -10.61 21.57 -3.83
C ASN A 823 -11.44 22.74 -4.38
N ARG A 824 -11.32 23.04 -5.68
CA ARG A 824 -12.47 23.49 -6.49
C ARG A 824 -12.19 23.28 -7.96
N GLY A 825 -12.87 22.29 -8.53
CA GLY A 825 -13.25 22.38 -9.93
C GLY A 825 -14.02 23.68 -10.15
N ARG A 826 -13.70 24.35 -11.26
CA ARG A 826 -14.61 25.31 -11.88
C ARG A 826 -14.76 24.92 -13.35
N ARG A 827 -15.95 24.41 -13.66
CA ARG A 827 -16.57 24.57 -14.98
C ARG A 827 -16.71 26.06 -15.24
N LEU A 828 -16.40 26.51 -16.45
CA LEU A 828 -16.99 27.72 -17.03
C LEU A 828 -17.27 27.43 -18.51
N ILE A 829 -18.50 26.97 -18.75
CA ILE A 829 -19.27 27.41 -19.93
C ILE A 829 -19.27 28.94 -19.82
N GLU A 830 -18.72 29.62 -20.83
CA GLU A 830 -19.03 31.03 -21.05
C GLU A 830 -20.11 31.09 -22.12
N GLU A 831 -21.28 31.52 -21.66
CA GLU A 831 -22.45 31.85 -22.46
C GLU A 831 -22.13 32.98 -23.43
N LEU A 832 -22.72 32.86 -24.63
CA LEU A 832 -22.80 33.91 -25.65
C LEU A 832 -23.32 35.23 -25.06
N PRO A 833 -22.64 36.37 -25.25
CA PRO A 833 -23.27 37.68 -25.10
C PRO A 833 -24.07 38.01 -26.35
N SER A 834 -25.36 38.26 -26.13
CA SER A 834 -26.32 38.74 -27.12
C SER A 834 -25.96 40.16 -27.55
N ILE A 835 -25.86 40.39 -28.86
CA ILE A 835 -25.73 41.71 -29.47
C ILE A 835 -27.09 42.41 -29.45
N PRO A 836 -27.21 43.68 -28.99
CA PRO A 836 -28.27 44.57 -29.43
C PRO A 836 -27.79 45.40 -30.63
N LEU A 837 -28.57 45.34 -31.71
CA LEU A 837 -28.48 46.22 -32.87
C LEU A 837 -28.80 47.67 -32.48
N SER A 838 -27.96 48.64 -32.88
CA SER A 838 -28.41 49.98 -33.29
C SER A 838 -27.34 50.78 -34.06
N ALA A 839 -27.70 51.08 -35.32
CA ALA A 839 -27.40 52.27 -36.14
C ALA A 839 -25.96 52.67 -36.55
N CYS A 840 -25.77 52.62 -37.88
CA CYS A 840 -24.80 53.26 -38.79
C CYS A 840 -24.71 54.81 -38.67
N PRO A 841 -23.71 55.54 -39.23
CA PRO A 841 -23.41 55.47 -40.68
C PRO A 841 -21.96 55.77 -41.18
N THR A 842 -21.72 55.25 -42.40
CA THR A 842 -20.89 55.73 -43.53
C THR A 842 -19.76 56.75 -43.28
N ASP A 843 -18.53 56.44 -43.70
CA ASP A 843 -18.04 56.81 -45.05
C ASP A 843 -16.55 56.48 -45.29
N THR A 844 -16.25 56.31 -46.58
CA THR A 844 -14.95 56.35 -47.26
C THR A 844 -14.02 55.12 -47.21
N GLU A 845 -14.05 54.43 -48.35
CA GLU A 845 -13.00 53.64 -48.94
C GLU A 845 -11.63 54.34 -48.87
N THR A 846 -10.64 53.67 -48.29
CA THR A 846 -9.27 53.65 -48.82
C THR A 846 -8.66 52.29 -48.50
N VAL A 847 -8.26 51.57 -49.53
CA VAL A 847 -7.44 50.36 -49.48
C VAL A 847 -6.13 50.67 -48.72
N PRO A 848 -5.71 49.78 -47.80
CA PRO A 848 -4.36 49.26 -47.95
C PRO A 848 -4.29 47.75 -47.77
N LYS A 849 -3.50 47.10 -48.64
CA LYS A 849 -2.88 45.80 -48.38
C LYS A 849 -2.14 45.88 -47.04
N ALA A 850 -2.68 45.26 -46.00
CA ALA A 850 -1.92 44.97 -44.81
C ALA A 850 -1.19 43.63 -45.04
N THR A 851 0.09 43.71 -45.37
CA THR A 851 1.03 42.60 -45.22
C THR A 851 0.94 42.09 -43.79
N THR A 852 0.43 40.88 -43.62
CA THR A 852 0.39 40.17 -42.33
C THR A 852 1.84 40.03 -41.85
N GLU A 853 2.25 40.82 -40.86
CA GLU A 853 3.59 40.71 -40.26
C GLU A 853 3.72 39.33 -39.62
N VAL A 854 4.60 38.52 -40.20
CA VAL A 854 4.93 37.19 -39.70
C VAL A 854 5.62 37.35 -38.35
N SER A 855 5.17 36.61 -37.33
CA SER A 855 5.74 36.70 -35.99
C SER A 855 7.26 36.44 -36.00
N PRO A 856 8.06 37.13 -35.17
CA PRO A 856 9.51 36.98 -35.16
C PRO A 856 9.94 35.55 -34.85
N LYS A 857 9.17 34.84 -34.00
CA LYS A 857 9.39 33.44 -33.66
C LYS A 857 9.18 32.49 -34.84
N LEU A 858 8.21 32.77 -35.71
CA LEU A 858 7.96 31.94 -36.90
C LEU A 858 9.00 32.20 -38.00
N LEU A 859 9.48 33.43 -38.12
CA LEU A 859 10.59 33.77 -39.02
C LEU A 859 11.89 33.05 -38.62
N GLU A 860 12.20 33.00 -37.32
CA GLU A 860 13.35 32.26 -36.81
C GLU A 860 13.28 30.76 -37.15
N ILE A 861 12.12 30.13 -36.96
CA ILE A 861 11.88 28.73 -37.35
C ILE A 861 12.11 28.54 -38.87
N PHE A 862 11.60 29.46 -39.71
CA PHE A 862 11.78 29.37 -41.15
C PHE A 862 13.23 29.56 -41.62
N GLU A 863 14.05 30.32 -40.88
CA GLU A 863 15.48 30.41 -41.14
C GLU A 863 16.20 29.13 -40.69
N GLN A 864 15.87 28.58 -39.52
CA GLN A 864 16.43 27.30 -39.05
C GLN A 864 16.10 26.12 -39.97
N LEU A 865 14.93 26.14 -40.64
CA LEU A 865 14.58 25.13 -41.65
C LEU A 865 15.47 25.19 -42.90
N LYS A 866 16.15 26.30 -43.17
CA LYS A 866 17.09 26.42 -44.30
C LYS A 866 18.52 26.03 -43.93
N ASP A 867 18.77 25.68 -42.67
CA ASP A 867 20.11 25.38 -42.17
C ASP A 867 20.71 24.13 -42.83
N PRO A 868 22.01 24.12 -43.16
CA PRO A 868 22.66 22.95 -43.75
C PRO A 868 22.65 21.73 -42.83
N PHE A 869 22.59 21.92 -41.50
CA PHE A 869 22.61 20.84 -40.52
C PHE A 869 21.22 20.20 -40.32
N ILE A 870 21.18 18.90 -40.56
CA ILE A 870 20.00 18.03 -40.41
C ILE A 870 19.35 18.16 -39.02
N PRO A 871 20.10 18.18 -37.89
CA PRO A 871 19.50 18.31 -36.57
C PRO A 871 18.81 19.66 -36.33
N VAL A 872 19.33 20.74 -36.92
CA VAL A 872 18.75 22.08 -36.79
C VAL A 872 17.42 22.15 -37.54
N ARG A 873 17.38 21.63 -38.77
CA ARG A 873 16.13 21.51 -39.54
C ARG A 873 15.09 20.65 -38.81
N GLY A 874 15.51 19.52 -38.24
CA GLY A 874 14.63 18.64 -37.46
C GLY A 874 14.08 19.32 -36.20
N HIS A 875 14.92 20.04 -35.44
CA HIS A 875 14.48 20.80 -34.27
C HIS A 875 13.45 21.88 -34.62
N ALA A 876 13.68 22.61 -35.71
CA ALA A 876 12.75 23.62 -36.20
C ALA A 876 11.37 23.02 -36.53
N LEU A 877 11.32 21.82 -37.14
CA LEU A 877 10.06 21.10 -37.39
C LEU A 877 9.36 20.63 -36.10
N ILE A 878 10.12 20.27 -35.06
CA ILE A 878 9.57 19.90 -33.75
C ILE A 878 8.93 21.10 -33.06
N GLU A 879 9.63 22.24 -32.98
CA GLU A 879 9.06 23.45 -32.37
C GLU A 879 7.87 23.96 -33.18
N LEU A 880 7.91 23.87 -34.51
CA LEU A 880 6.77 24.18 -35.38
C LEU A 880 5.56 23.28 -35.07
N SER A 881 5.77 21.98 -34.89
CA SER A 881 4.71 21.02 -34.51
C SER A 881 4.09 21.40 -33.17
N ARG A 882 4.91 21.77 -32.18
CA ARG A 882 4.44 22.19 -30.85
C ARG A 882 3.57 23.45 -30.91
N LEU A 883 3.95 24.43 -31.74
CA LEU A 883 3.14 25.64 -31.95
C LEU A 883 1.80 25.33 -32.62
N LEU A 884 1.78 24.41 -33.59
CA LEU A 884 0.56 23.96 -34.27
C LEU A 884 -0.39 23.23 -33.31
N GLU A 885 0.14 22.33 -32.48
CA GLU A 885 -0.61 21.61 -31.46
C GLU A 885 -1.21 22.57 -30.40
N ALA A 886 -0.44 23.59 -29.99
CA ALA A 886 -0.88 24.61 -29.04
C ALA A 886 -1.88 25.65 -29.62
N ARG A 887 -2.14 25.62 -30.93
CA ARG A 887 -2.97 26.61 -31.66
C ARG A 887 -2.53 28.05 -31.39
N ASP A 888 -1.22 28.28 -31.37
CA ASP A 888 -0.64 29.56 -31.01
C ASP A 888 -1.14 30.69 -31.95
N PRO A 889 -1.59 31.85 -31.42
CA PRO A 889 -2.09 32.97 -32.23
C PRO A 889 -1.06 33.50 -33.24
N SER A 890 0.24 33.28 -33.00
CA SER A 890 1.34 33.69 -33.90
C SER A 890 1.34 32.98 -35.26
N LEU A 891 0.58 31.89 -35.41
CA LEU A 891 0.47 31.13 -36.66
C LEU A 891 -0.66 31.63 -37.58
N LYS A 892 -1.58 32.46 -37.07
CA LYS A 892 -2.74 32.92 -37.83
C LYS A 892 -2.32 33.76 -39.03
N GLY A 893 -2.81 33.40 -40.21
CA GLY A 893 -2.54 34.10 -41.47
C GLY A 893 -1.25 33.69 -42.19
N SER A 894 -0.43 32.79 -41.61
CA SER A 894 0.77 32.21 -42.28
C SER A 894 0.60 30.73 -42.63
N GLU A 895 -0.62 30.20 -42.54
CA GLU A 895 -0.94 28.78 -42.69
C GLU A 895 -0.48 28.21 -44.03
N ASP A 896 -0.72 28.94 -45.13
CA ASP A 896 -0.33 28.48 -46.48
C ASP A 896 1.19 28.40 -46.64
N ASN A 897 1.94 29.34 -46.04
CA ASN A 897 3.41 29.34 -46.05
C ASN A 897 3.97 28.19 -45.20
N ILE A 898 3.36 27.93 -44.04
CA ILE A 898 3.74 26.80 -43.18
C ILE A 898 3.51 25.49 -43.94
N PHE A 899 2.36 25.34 -44.60
CA PHE A 899 2.06 24.14 -45.38
C PHE A 899 3.07 23.92 -46.53
N GLU A 900 3.36 24.95 -47.33
CA GLU A 900 4.31 24.85 -48.42
C GLU A 900 5.72 24.48 -47.92
N MET A 901 6.15 25.09 -46.81
CA MET A 901 7.45 24.81 -46.21
C MET A 901 7.54 23.38 -45.66
N VAL A 902 6.53 22.92 -44.93
CA VAL A 902 6.55 21.56 -44.37
C VAL A 902 6.49 20.50 -45.47
N VAL A 903 5.70 20.71 -46.53
CA VAL A 903 5.67 19.76 -47.65
C VAL A 903 6.99 19.72 -48.38
N LYS A 904 7.69 20.84 -48.55
CA LYS A 904 9.03 20.84 -49.14
C LYS A 904 10.00 19.91 -48.38
N HIS A 905 9.85 19.80 -47.06
CA HIS A 905 10.68 18.93 -46.21
C HIS A 905 10.21 17.47 -46.16
N LEU A 906 9.10 17.11 -46.82
CA LEU A 906 8.75 15.69 -47.03
C LEU A 906 9.66 15.01 -48.04
N ASP A 907 10.19 15.75 -49.01
CA ASP A 907 11.13 15.24 -50.01
C ASP A 907 12.60 15.24 -49.52
N ASP A 908 12.86 15.51 -48.23
CA ASP A 908 14.20 15.37 -47.68
C ASP A 908 14.61 13.88 -47.67
N GLU A 909 15.89 13.64 -47.99
CA GLU A 909 16.52 12.30 -48.00
C GLU A 909 16.66 11.75 -46.57
N ASP A 910 16.79 12.64 -45.57
CA ASP A 910 16.99 12.22 -44.18
C ASP A 910 15.67 11.94 -43.45
N SER A 911 15.56 10.72 -42.92
CA SER A 911 14.39 10.25 -42.16
C SER A 911 14.07 11.06 -40.92
N TYR A 912 15.05 11.65 -40.26
CA TYR A 912 14.84 12.52 -39.12
C TYR A 912 14.08 13.79 -39.53
N VAL A 913 14.36 14.34 -40.71
CA VAL A 913 13.69 15.56 -41.19
C VAL A 913 12.30 15.22 -41.70
N TYR A 914 12.14 14.26 -42.63
CA TYR A 914 10.82 14.01 -43.21
C TYR A 914 9.82 13.41 -42.21
N LEU A 915 10.26 12.64 -41.19
CA LEU A 915 9.34 12.13 -40.15
C LEU A 915 8.82 13.26 -39.24
N ASN A 916 9.66 14.25 -38.94
CA ASN A 916 9.24 15.44 -38.20
C ASN A 916 8.35 16.36 -39.06
N ALA A 917 8.57 16.40 -40.39
CA ALA A 917 7.68 17.10 -41.32
C ALA A 917 6.30 16.43 -41.39
N ILE A 918 6.23 15.09 -41.41
CA ILE A 918 4.97 14.35 -41.33
C ILE A 918 4.22 14.66 -40.03
N ARG A 919 4.92 14.77 -38.90
CA ARG A 919 4.32 15.18 -37.62
C ARG A 919 3.74 16.59 -37.69
N ALA A 920 4.50 17.55 -38.22
CA ALA A 920 4.03 18.92 -38.39
C ALA A 920 2.78 18.98 -39.27
N LEU A 921 2.70 18.16 -40.34
CA LEU A 921 1.49 18.04 -41.16
C LEU A 921 0.30 17.44 -40.40
N SER A 922 0.52 16.45 -39.53
CA SER A 922 -0.55 15.90 -38.68
C SER A 922 -1.10 16.95 -37.72
N ALA A 923 -0.21 17.66 -37.02
CA ALA A 923 -0.58 18.74 -36.12
C ALA A 923 -1.38 19.85 -36.84
N MET A 924 -0.94 20.22 -38.05
CA MET A 924 -1.68 21.15 -38.91
C MET A 924 -3.04 20.59 -39.35
N GLY A 925 -3.12 19.30 -39.62
CA GLY A 925 -4.35 18.60 -40.00
C GLY A 925 -5.43 18.60 -38.92
N ASN A 926 -5.06 18.64 -37.65
CA ASN A 926 -6.02 18.80 -36.54
C ASN A 926 -6.59 20.21 -36.40
N ALA A 927 -5.86 21.22 -36.86
CA ALA A 927 -6.30 22.62 -36.83
C ALA A 927 -7.09 23.01 -38.08
N LEU A 928 -6.70 22.49 -39.26
CA LEU A 928 -7.16 22.94 -40.58
C LEU A 928 -7.61 21.78 -41.49
N THR A 929 -8.28 20.78 -40.91
CA THR A 929 -8.67 19.53 -41.58
C THR A 929 -9.43 19.78 -42.90
N ASP A 930 -10.36 20.75 -42.91
CA ASP A 930 -11.20 21.08 -44.07
C ASP A 930 -10.40 21.48 -45.32
N ARG A 931 -9.24 22.13 -45.13
CA ARG A 931 -8.38 22.58 -46.23
C ARG A 931 -7.30 21.55 -46.55
N LEU A 932 -6.70 20.97 -45.52
CA LEU A 932 -5.50 20.14 -45.66
C LEU A 932 -5.82 18.72 -46.18
N LEU A 933 -6.86 18.08 -45.65
CA LEU A 933 -7.16 16.68 -45.95
C LEU A 933 -7.49 16.44 -47.45
N PRO A 934 -8.35 17.25 -48.11
CA PRO A 934 -8.60 17.10 -49.55
C PRO A 934 -7.34 17.28 -50.40
N LEU A 935 -6.46 18.20 -49.99
CA LEU A 935 -5.22 18.49 -50.69
C LEU A 935 -4.24 17.32 -50.59
N LEU A 936 -4.05 16.76 -49.39
CA LEU A 936 -3.21 15.57 -49.18
C LEU A 936 -3.76 14.36 -49.95
N LEU A 937 -5.08 14.13 -49.93
CA LEU A 937 -5.73 13.07 -50.72
C LEU A 937 -5.47 13.23 -52.23
N SER A 938 -5.54 14.47 -52.75
CA SER A 938 -5.25 14.74 -54.16
C SER A 938 -3.79 14.42 -54.54
N ARG A 939 -2.84 14.73 -53.64
CA ARG A 939 -1.40 14.44 -53.84
C ARG A 939 -1.10 12.96 -53.70
N PHE A 940 -1.78 12.26 -52.80
CA PHE A 940 -1.67 10.81 -52.63
C PHE A 940 -2.12 10.04 -53.88
N LEU A 941 -3.20 10.49 -54.52
CA LEU A 941 -3.77 9.85 -55.72
C LEU A 941 -3.06 10.22 -57.03
N SER A 942 -2.40 11.38 -57.08
CA SER A 942 -1.75 11.81 -58.32
C SER A 942 -0.52 10.97 -58.63
N THR A 943 -0.56 10.26 -59.76
CA THR A 943 0.58 9.49 -60.29
C THR A 943 1.71 10.37 -60.82
N SER A 944 1.56 11.70 -60.79
CA SER A 944 2.60 12.66 -61.16
C SER A 944 3.74 12.77 -60.14
N TYR A 945 3.50 12.38 -58.88
CA TYR A 945 4.51 12.44 -57.82
C TYR A 945 5.24 11.11 -57.67
N SER A 946 6.44 11.15 -57.09
CA SER A 946 7.23 9.96 -56.81
C SER A 946 6.50 9.00 -55.86
N LEU A 947 6.76 7.70 -55.98
CA LEU A 947 6.17 6.69 -55.09
C LEU A 947 6.49 7.00 -53.62
N GLU A 948 7.72 7.39 -53.33
CA GLU A 948 8.18 7.70 -51.97
C GLU A 948 7.45 8.89 -51.37
N PHE A 949 7.32 10.00 -52.11
CA PHE A 949 6.57 11.16 -51.67
C PHE A 949 5.09 10.81 -51.41
N ARG A 950 4.48 10.04 -52.31
CA ARG A 950 3.09 9.58 -52.14
C ARG A 950 2.94 8.73 -50.88
N LEU A 951 3.91 7.87 -50.54
CA LEU A 951 3.87 7.09 -49.30
C LEU A 951 4.06 7.97 -48.05
N LYS A 952 4.98 8.95 -48.08
CA LYS A 952 5.16 9.93 -46.99
C LYS A 952 3.88 10.75 -46.75
N VAL A 953 3.19 11.16 -47.82
CA VAL A 953 1.87 11.80 -47.76
C VAL A 953 0.82 10.82 -47.21
N GLY A 954 0.84 9.56 -47.64
CA GLY A 954 -0.06 8.51 -47.15
C GLY A 954 0.05 8.31 -45.63
N GLU A 955 1.25 8.33 -45.07
CA GLU A 955 1.51 8.27 -43.63
C GLU A 955 0.96 9.50 -42.90
N ALA A 956 1.13 10.70 -43.45
CA ALA A 956 0.52 11.91 -42.90
C ALA A 956 -1.02 11.83 -42.87
N ILE A 957 -1.64 11.28 -43.91
CA ILE A 957 -3.08 11.05 -43.96
C ILE A 957 -3.52 10.09 -42.84
N VAL A 958 -2.81 8.96 -42.64
CA VAL A 958 -3.17 7.99 -41.58
C VAL A 958 -3.20 8.68 -40.21
N ARG A 959 -2.19 9.51 -39.91
CA ARG A 959 -2.08 10.21 -38.61
C ARG A 959 -3.22 11.20 -38.41
N ILE A 960 -3.56 11.99 -39.44
CA ILE A 960 -4.71 12.91 -39.40
C ILE A 960 -6.01 12.12 -39.20
N LEU A 961 -6.21 11.01 -39.92
CA LEU A 961 -7.41 10.19 -39.80
C LEU A 961 -7.58 9.62 -38.39
N ARG A 962 -6.49 9.19 -37.72
CA ARG A 962 -6.51 8.69 -36.33
C ARG A 962 -7.02 9.71 -35.32
N GLU A 963 -6.81 10.98 -35.60
CA GLU A 963 -7.09 12.09 -34.68
C GLU A 963 -8.48 12.72 -34.91
N LEU A 964 -9.22 12.29 -35.95
CA LEU A 964 -10.57 12.82 -36.26
C LEU A 964 -11.62 12.52 -35.18
N GLY A 965 -11.53 11.41 -34.44
CA GLY A 965 -12.53 11.07 -33.42
C GLY A 965 -13.99 11.19 -33.90
N ASP A 966 -14.82 11.90 -33.15
CA ASP A 966 -16.27 12.06 -33.41
C ASP A 966 -16.61 12.93 -34.62
N ILE A 967 -15.66 13.71 -35.16
CA ILE A 967 -15.88 14.55 -36.37
C ILE A 967 -15.64 13.77 -37.68
N ALA A 968 -15.18 12.52 -37.61
CA ALA A 968 -14.92 11.67 -38.78
C ALA A 968 -16.08 11.57 -39.80
N PRO A 969 -17.37 11.50 -39.41
CA PRO A 969 -18.48 11.45 -40.37
C PRO A 969 -18.55 12.63 -41.35
N LYS A 970 -18.05 13.81 -40.98
CA LYS A 970 -18.01 15.00 -41.86
C LYS A 970 -17.15 14.79 -43.09
N TYR A 971 -16.04 14.05 -42.96
CA TYR A 971 -15.06 13.84 -44.03
C TYR A 971 -15.25 12.51 -44.76
N ARG A 972 -16.22 11.70 -44.34
CA ARG A 972 -16.51 10.35 -44.85
C ARG A 972 -16.47 10.25 -46.38
N ASP A 973 -17.31 11.03 -47.07
CA ASP A 973 -17.51 10.87 -48.52
C ASP A 973 -16.25 11.24 -49.30
N ALA A 974 -15.59 12.33 -48.89
CA ALA A 974 -14.34 12.77 -49.51
C ALA A 974 -13.21 11.77 -49.27
N THR A 975 -13.07 11.24 -48.06
CA THR A 975 -11.97 10.33 -47.71
C THR A 975 -12.19 8.93 -48.25
N VAL A 976 -13.36 8.32 -48.03
CA VAL A 976 -13.62 6.94 -48.44
C VAL A 976 -13.58 6.80 -49.96
N SER A 977 -14.22 7.70 -50.70
CA SER A 977 -14.21 7.66 -52.18
C SER A 977 -12.80 7.72 -52.73
N ASN A 978 -11.97 8.65 -52.23
CA ASN A 978 -10.58 8.80 -52.68
C ASN A 978 -9.71 7.59 -52.30
N LEU A 979 -9.88 7.03 -51.09
CA LEU A 979 -9.10 5.86 -50.67
C LEU A 979 -9.51 4.57 -51.40
N LEU A 980 -10.78 4.40 -51.76
CA LEU A 980 -11.24 3.31 -52.63
C LEU A 980 -10.61 3.39 -54.04
N ILE A 981 -10.35 4.59 -54.55
CA ILE A 981 -9.60 4.79 -55.80
C ILE A 981 -8.15 4.31 -55.62
N SER A 982 -7.50 4.66 -54.50
CA SER A 982 -6.11 4.24 -54.22
C SER A 982 -5.95 2.72 -54.09
N ALA A 983 -6.99 1.99 -53.68
CA ALA A 983 -6.99 0.53 -53.63
C ALA A 983 -6.89 -0.13 -55.02
N ARG A 984 -6.95 0.65 -56.11
CA ARG A 984 -6.77 0.20 -57.50
C ARG A 984 -5.48 0.73 -58.15
N ASP A 985 -4.60 1.34 -57.38
CA ASP A 985 -3.33 1.90 -57.88
C ASP A 985 -2.42 0.79 -58.45
N PRO A 986 -1.63 1.06 -59.51
CA PRO A 986 -0.66 0.10 -60.03
C PRO A 986 0.38 -0.35 -58.98
N SER A 987 0.77 0.54 -58.07
CA SER A 987 1.74 0.22 -57.01
C SER A 987 1.10 -0.56 -55.86
N GLU A 988 1.68 -1.70 -55.50
CA GLU A 988 1.25 -2.50 -54.36
C GLU A 988 1.37 -1.74 -53.02
N PHE A 989 2.38 -0.88 -52.87
CA PHE A 989 2.56 -0.08 -51.67
C PHE A 989 1.47 0.98 -51.50
N ILE A 990 1.01 1.59 -52.61
CA ILE A 990 -0.08 2.56 -52.57
C ILE A 990 -1.42 1.86 -52.31
N ARG A 991 -1.66 0.70 -52.92
CA ARG A 991 -2.86 -0.11 -52.60
C ARG A 991 -2.88 -0.47 -51.11
N ALA A 992 -1.76 -0.94 -50.55
CA ALA A 992 -1.63 -1.26 -49.14
C ALA A 992 -1.89 -0.03 -48.24
N ALA A 993 -1.20 1.09 -48.48
CA ALA A 993 -1.36 2.33 -47.73
C ALA A 993 -2.80 2.89 -47.84
N GLY A 994 -3.43 2.74 -48.99
CA GLY A 994 -4.83 3.10 -49.23
C GLY A 994 -5.80 2.28 -48.37
N LEU A 995 -5.62 0.96 -48.31
CA LEU A 995 -6.42 0.06 -47.48
C LEU A 995 -6.22 0.31 -45.98
N SER A 996 -4.99 0.59 -45.54
CA SER A 996 -4.70 0.95 -44.14
C SER A 996 -5.34 2.29 -43.74
N ASN A 997 -5.28 3.29 -44.62
CA ASN A 997 -5.99 4.55 -44.44
C ASN A 997 -7.51 4.34 -44.40
N LEU A 998 -8.04 3.46 -45.25
CA LEU A 998 -9.47 3.13 -45.30
C LEU A 998 -9.91 2.43 -43.99
N ALA A 999 -9.05 1.59 -43.41
CA ALA A 999 -9.30 0.93 -42.14
C ALA A 999 -9.46 1.93 -40.99
N GLU A 1000 -8.61 2.96 -40.96
CA GLU A 1000 -8.65 3.97 -39.91
C GLU A 1000 -9.95 4.79 -39.95
N ILE A 1001 -10.34 5.28 -41.12
CA ILE A 1001 -11.59 6.03 -41.24
C ILE A 1001 -12.80 5.14 -40.95
N CYS A 1002 -12.83 3.89 -41.45
CA CYS A 1002 -13.95 2.96 -41.22
C CYS A 1002 -14.19 2.70 -39.72
N ARG A 1003 -13.12 2.57 -38.93
CA ARG A 1003 -13.18 2.36 -37.48
C ARG A 1003 -13.83 3.54 -36.74
N LEU A 1004 -13.72 4.76 -37.27
CA LEU A 1004 -14.22 5.99 -36.63
C LEU A 1004 -15.65 6.37 -37.03
N LEU A 1005 -16.19 5.84 -38.13
CA LEU A 1005 -17.51 6.25 -38.65
C LEU A 1005 -18.71 5.82 -37.79
N GLY A 1006 -18.58 4.77 -36.97
CA GLY A 1006 -19.65 4.26 -36.11
C GLY A 1006 -20.97 4.05 -36.89
N ASN A 1007 -22.08 4.62 -36.42
CA ASN A 1007 -23.39 4.53 -37.08
C ASN A 1007 -23.41 5.07 -38.52
N SER A 1008 -22.46 5.93 -38.90
CA SER A 1008 -22.37 6.46 -40.26
C SER A 1008 -21.80 5.46 -41.26
N ILE A 1009 -21.19 4.35 -40.80
CA ILE A 1009 -20.60 3.34 -41.68
C ILE A 1009 -21.65 2.66 -42.57
N GLN A 1010 -22.88 2.55 -42.09
CA GLN A 1010 -23.98 1.92 -42.82
C GLN A 1010 -24.25 2.58 -44.17
N SER A 1011 -24.06 3.90 -44.27
CA SER A 1011 -24.20 4.64 -45.53
C SER A 1011 -23.11 4.32 -46.56
N VAL A 1012 -21.89 4.02 -46.12
CA VAL A 1012 -20.76 3.63 -46.97
C VAL A 1012 -20.88 2.17 -47.41
N ILE A 1013 -21.46 1.33 -46.54
CA ILE A 1013 -21.73 -0.07 -46.82
C ILE A 1013 -22.90 -0.22 -47.83
N TYR A 1014 -23.89 0.68 -47.80
CA TYR A 1014 -25.12 0.61 -48.60
C TYR A 1014 -25.30 1.77 -49.59
N GLU A 1015 -24.26 2.46 -50.06
CA GLU A 1015 -24.47 3.58 -50.99
C GLU A 1015 -25.07 3.09 -52.31
N VAL A 1016 -26.41 3.13 -52.41
CA VAL A 1016 -27.18 2.86 -53.61
C VAL A 1016 -26.94 4.02 -54.57
N ARG A 1017 -25.84 3.97 -55.32
CA ARG A 1017 -25.68 4.83 -56.49
C ARG A 1017 -26.79 4.42 -57.46
N LYS A 1018 -27.84 5.26 -57.55
CA LYS A 1018 -28.90 5.20 -58.58
C LYS A 1018 -28.21 5.26 -59.95
N SER A 1019 -27.78 4.11 -60.45
CA SER A 1019 -27.36 3.95 -61.83
C SER A 1019 -28.63 3.78 -62.68
N GLN A 1020 -28.74 4.64 -63.67
CA GLN A 1020 -29.92 4.90 -64.49
C GLN A 1020 -30.17 3.80 -65.55
N PHE A 1021 -30.16 2.53 -65.14
CA PHE A 1021 -30.46 1.39 -66.04
C PHE A 1021 -31.24 0.29 -65.30
N PRO A 1022 -32.57 0.16 -65.53
CA PRO A 1022 -33.44 -0.72 -64.75
C PRO A 1022 -33.63 -2.13 -65.34
N PHE A 1023 -32.61 -2.72 -65.97
CA PHE A 1023 -32.71 -4.08 -66.50
C PHE A 1023 -31.39 -4.83 -66.36
N ILE A 1024 -31.19 -5.43 -65.18
CA ILE A 1024 -30.56 -6.71 -64.86
C ILE A 1024 -30.34 -6.68 -63.34
N GLY A 1025 -31.00 -7.58 -62.61
CA GLY A 1025 -30.93 -7.70 -61.15
C GLY A 1025 -29.59 -8.23 -60.66
N VAL A 1026 -28.53 -7.41 -60.75
CA VAL A 1026 -27.30 -7.59 -59.99
C VAL A 1026 -27.35 -6.62 -58.81
N ARG A 1027 -27.24 -7.13 -57.59
CA ARG A 1027 -27.13 -6.34 -56.35
C ARG A 1027 -25.88 -5.46 -56.48
N VAL A 1028 -26.06 -4.16 -56.69
CA VAL A 1028 -24.96 -3.20 -56.84
C VAL A 1028 -24.51 -2.70 -55.46
N ALA A 1029 -23.22 -2.95 -55.21
CA ALA A 1029 -22.27 -2.25 -54.33
C ALA A 1029 -22.37 -2.42 -52.81
N PHE A 1030 -21.53 -3.31 -52.27
CA PHE A 1030 -20.92 -3.17 -50.95
C PHE A 1030 -19.49 -2.62 -51.15
N GLU A 1031 -19.28 -1.30 -51.27
CA GLU A 1031 -18.00 -0.77 -51.77
C GLU A 1031 -16.78 -1.19 -50.91
N VAL A 1032 -16.93 -1.26 -49.59
CA VAL A 1032 -15.84 -1.68 -48.67
C VAL A 1032 -15.67 -3.21 -48.65
N TYR A 1033 -16.75 -3.97 -48.58
CA TYR A 1033 -16.68 -5.45 -48.57
C TYR A 1033 -16.14 -5.99 -49.90
N GLU A 1034 -16.59 -5.45 -51.03
CA GLU A 1034 -16.14 -5.86 -52.36
C GLU A 1034 -14.64 -5.62 -52.52
N VAL A 1035 -14.14 -4.49 -52.01
CA VAL A 1035 -12.69 -4.22 -52.02
C VAL A 1035 -11.94 -5.22 -51.14
N ILE A 1036 -12.41 -5.52 -49.92
CA ILE A 1036 -11.82 -6.55 -49.04
C ILE A 1036 -11.82 -7.93 -49.73
N GLU A 1037 -12.96 -8.33 -50.27
CA GLU A 1037 -13.12 -9.63 -50.94
C GLU A 1037 -12.22 -9.74 -52.16
N LYS A 1038 -12.23 -8.73 -53.05
CA LYS A 1038 -11.44 -8.75 -54.26
C LYS A 1038 -9.94 -8.74 -53.97
N THR A 1039 -9.48 -7.94 -53.01
CA THR A 1039 -8.05 -7.87 -52.66
C THR A 1039 -7.58 -9.14 -51.98
N LEU A 1040 -8.31 -9.69 -51.00
CA LEU A 1040 -7.96 -10.97 -50.36
C LEU A 1040 -8.01 -12.16 -51.32
N LYS A 1041 -8.90 -12.13 -52.33
CA LYS A 1041 -9.04 -13.24 -53.29
C LYS A 1041 -8.06 -13.18 -54.46
N HIS A 1042 -7.75 -11.98 -54.94
CA HIS A 1042 -7.15 -11.80 -56.27
C HIS A 1042 -5.89 -10.92 -56.30
N ASP A 1043 -5.52 -10.22 -55.23
CA ASP A 1043 -4.27 -9.44 -55.25
C ASP A 1043 -3.06 -10.36 -55.05
N ASN A 1044 -2.08 -10.23 -55.94
CA ASN A 1044 -0.87 -11.05 -55.92
C ASN A 1044 0.05 -10.68 -54.75
N ALA A 1045 0.02 -9.41 -54.30
CA ALA A 1045 0.96 -8.88 -53.32
C ALA A 1045 0.51 -9.23 -51.88
N PRO A 1046 1.35 -9.93 -51.07
CA PRO A 1046 1.02 -10.25 -49.69
C PRO A 1046 0.75 -9.00 -48.82
N ILE A 1047 1.52 -7.93 -49.00
CA ILE A 1047 1.36 -6.67 -48.25
C ILE A 1047 -0.01 -6.01 -48.46
N VAL A 1048 -0.62 -6.18 -49.64
CA VAL A 1048 -1.96 -5.67 -49.94
C VAL A 1048 -3.02 -6.56 -49.30
N ARG A 1049 -2.87 -7.90 -49.37
CA ARG A 1049 -3.76 -8.84 -48.68
C ARG A 1049 -3.73 -8.67 -47.16
N LYS A 1050 -2.55 -8.42 -46.59
CA LYS A 1050 -2.35 -8.07 -45.17
C LYS A 1050 -3.14 -6.82 -44.79
N SER A 1051 -3.05 -5.77 -45.61
CA SER A 1051 -3.77 -4.51 -45.39
C SER A 1051 -5.29 -4.66 -45.54
N ALA A 1052 -5.75 -5.54 -46.42
CA ALA A 1052 -7.16 -5.90 -46.56
C ALA A 1052 -7.69 -6.69 -45.35
N ALA A 1053 -6.89 -7.60 -44.79
CA ALA A 1053 -7.22 -8.30 -43.54
C ALA A 1053 -7.30 -7.32 -42.35
N TYR A 1054 -6.39 -6.34 -42.29
CA TYR A 1054 -6.44 -5.25 -41.31
C TYR A 1054 -7.70 -4.40 -41.45
N LEU A 1055 -8.10 -4.06 -42.67
CA LEU A 1055 -9.38 -3.38 -42.95
C LEU A 1055 -10.57 -4.21 -42.47
N ALA A 1056 -10.62 -5.52 -42.74
CA ALA A 1056 -11.67 -6.40 -42.24
C ALA A 1056 -11.73 -6.43 -40.69
N ARG A 1057 -10.57 -6.49 -40.01
CA ARG A 1057 -10.48 -6.43 -38.56
C ARG A 1057 -10.98 -5.09 -38.01
N SER A 1058 -10.66 -3.98 -38.68
CA SER A 1058 -11.00 -2.63 -38.23
C SER A 1058 -12.51 -2.39 -38.07
N LEU A 1059 -13.33 -3.10 -38.86
CA LEU A 1059 -14.81 -3.03 -38.77
C LEU A 1059 -15.33 -3.47 -37.39
N PHE A 1060 -14.57 -4.31 -36.66
CA PHE A 1060 -14.99 -4.85 -35.36
C PHE A 1060 -14.30 -4.15 -34.16
N LEU A 1061 -13.32 -3.27 -34.41
CA LEU A 1061 -12.59 -2.54 -33.36
C LEU A 1061 -13.42 -1.36 -32.83
N THR A 1062 -14.17 -1.56 -31.74
CA THR A 1062 -14.99 -0.49 -31.14
C THR A 1062 -14.18 0.35 -30.13
N PRO A 1063 -14.18 1.70 -30.22
CA PRO A 1063 -13.64 2.56 -29.17
C PRO A 1063 -14.46 2.41 -27.87
N LYS A 1064 -13.79 2.49 -26.72
CA LYS A 1064 -14.25 2.10 -25.36
C LYS A 1064 -15.55 2.73 -24.83
N LEU A 1065 -16.28 3.56 -25.58
CA LEU A 1065 -17.37 4.40 -25.05
C LEU A 1065 -18.81 3.90 -25.29
N MET A 1066 -19.02 2.79 -26.00
CA MET A 1066 -20.37 2.28 -26.26
C MET A 1066 -20.47 0.78 -25.99
N SER A 1067 -20.69 0.41 -24.72
CA SER A 1067 -21.07 -0.94 -24.33
C SER A 1067 -22.56 -1.15 -24.60
N HIS A 1068 -22.93 -1.56 -25.82
CA HIS A 1068 -24.24 -2.15 -26.09
C HIS A 1068 -24.29 -3.60 -25.56
N PRO A 1069 -25.48 -4.13 -25.20
CA PRO A 1069 -25.61 -5.44 -24.56
C PRO A 1069 -25.28 -6.64 -25.47
N SER A 1070 -25.19 -6.43 -26.79
CA SER A 1070 -25.13 -7.49 -27.81
C SER A 1070 -23.71 -7.91 -28.20
N GLY A 1071 -22.65 -7.29 -27.67
CA GLY A 1071 -21.23 -7.61 -27.94
C GLY A 1071 -20.73 -7.31 -29.37
N LEU A 1072 -21.58 -7.52 -30.39
CA LEU A 1072 -21.38 -7.15 -31.77
C LEU A 1072 -21.74 -5.67 -32.03
N PRO A 1073 -21.06 -5.00 -32.98
CA PRO A 1073 -21.34 -3.60 -33.28
C PRO A 1073 -22.71 -3.43 -33.94
N ALA A 1074 -23.65 -2.76 -33.27
CA ALA A 1074 -25.02 -2.56 -33.74
C ALA A 1074 -25.14 -1.73 -35.04
N TYR A 1075 -24.08 -1.03 -35.42
CA TYR A 1075 -24.01 -0.26 -36.67
C TYR A 1075 -23.68 -1.11 -37.91
N LEU A 1076 -23.23 -2.37 -37.73
CA LEU A 1076 -22.95 -3.27 -38.84
C LEU A 1076 -24.15 -4.17 -39.14
N PRO A 1077 -24.51 -4.38 -40.42
CA PRO A 1077 -25.56 -5.31 -40.80
C PRO A 1077 -25.17 -6.77 -40.56
N ASP A 1078 -26.11 -7.59 -40.08
CA ASP A 1078 -25.89 -9.03 -39.83
C ASP A 1078 -25.41 -9.80 -41.08
N ASP A 1079 -25.91 -9.41 -42.26
CA ASP A 1079 -25.47 -9.98 -43.53
C ASP A 1079 -23.98 -9.72 -43.81
N LEU A 1080 -23.49 -8.51 -43.55
CA LEU A 1080 -22.09 -8.15 -43.74
C LEU A 1080 -21.18 -8.91 -42.76
N ILE A 1081 -21.60 -9.02 -41.50
CA ILE A 1081 -20.86 -9.76 -40.47
C ILE A 1081 -20.69 -11.23 -40.89
N ARG A 1082 -21.78 -11.86 -41.35
CA ARG A 1082 -21.77 -13.24 -41.86
C ARG A 1082 -20.84 -13.38 -43.07
N ASP A 1083 -20.91 -12.44 -44.01
CA ASP A 1083 -20.18 -12.51 -45.27
C ASP A 1083 -18.67 -12.24 -45.06
N VAL A 1084 -18.29 -11.38 -44.11
CA VAL A 1084 -16.90 -11.18 -43.67
C VAL A 1084 -16.37 -12.39 -42.90
N HIS A 1085 -17.16 -12.96 -41.97
CA HIS A 1085 -16.78 -14.17 -41.23
C HIS A 1085 -16.48 -15.33 -42.18
N ARG A 1086 -17.36 -15.55 -43.18
CA ARG A 1086 -17.16 -16.59 -44.20
C ARG A 1086 -15.91 -16.32 -45.02
N LEU A 1087 -15.72 -15.09 -45.47
CA LEU A 1087 -14.53 -14.70 -46.24
C LEU A 1087 -13.23 -14.94 -45.47
N LEU A 1088 -13.16 -14.53 -44.20
CA LEU A 1088 -11.97 -14.73 -43.35
C LEU A 1088 -11.71 -16.22 -43.12
N ARG A 1089 -12.74 -17.01 -42.81
CA ARG A 1089 -12.62 -18.47 -42.60
C ARG A 1089 -12.13 -19.18 -43.86
N ASP A 1090 -12.68 -18.82 -45.03
CA ASP A 1090 -12.25 -19.39 -46.30
C ASP A 1090 -10.80 -19.01 -46.62
N ARG A 1091 -10.37 -17.78 -46.30
CA ARG A 1091 -9.00 -17.31 -46.56
C ARG A 1091 -7.97 -17.89 -45.59
N LEU A 1092 -8.31 -18.11 -44.31
CA LEU A 1092 -7.45 -18.76 -43.30
C LEU A 1092 -6.94 -20.15 -43.74
N VAL A 1093 -7.73 -20.88 -44.53
CA VAL A 1093 -7.36 -22.21 -45.03
C VAL A 1093 -6.47 -22.14 -46.29
N ILE A 1094 -6.60 -21.05 -47.07
CA ILE A 1094 -5.98 -20.92 -48.39
C ILE A 1094 -4.66 -20.14 -48.33
N GLU A 1095 -4.59 -19.12 -47.48
CA GLU A 1095 -3.43 -18.23 -47.39
C GLU A 1095 -2.20 -18.98 -46.86
N ARG A 1096 -1.03 -18.65 -47.41
CA ARG A 1096 0.25 -19.30 -47.07
C ARG A 1096 1.30 -18.33 -46.54
N ASP A 1097 1.09 -17.04 -46.77
CA ASP A 1097 1.98 -16.00 -46.26
C ASP A 1097 1.73 -15.79 -44.76
N GLU A 1098 2.79 -15.93 -43.96
CA GLU A 1098 2.70 -15.89 -42.50
C GLU A 1098 2.20 -14.54 -41.99
N GLU A 1099 2.63 -13.42 -42.60
CA GLU A 1099 2.22 -12.09 -42.16
C GLU A 1099 0.74 -11.79 -42.48
N VAL A 1100 0.23 -12.35 -43.57
CA VAL A 1100 -1.19 -12.24 -43.92
C VAL A 1100 -2.03 -13.15 -43.02
N LEU A 1101 -1.56 -14.38 -42.75
CA LEU A 1101 -2.22 -15.32 -41.85
C LEU A 1101 -2.38 -14.75 -40.45
N GLU A 1102 -1.33 -14.15 -39.88
CA GLU A 1102 -1.39 -13.51 -38.56
C GLU A 1102 -2.48 -12.44 -38.50
N GLN A 1103 -2.59 -11.59 -39.54
CA GLN A 1103 -3.65 -10.57 -39.57
C GLN A 1103 -5.05 -11.15 -39.78
N LEU A 1104 -5.19 -12.23 -40.55
CA LEU A 1104 -6.46 -12.95 -40.72
C LEU A 1104 -6.90 -13.63 -39.41
N GLU A 1105 -5.98 -14.26 -38.69
CA GLU A 1105 -6.22 -14.84 -37.36
C GLU A 1105 -6.61 -13.75 -36.36
N ALA A 1106 -5.91 -12.61 -36.37
CA ALA A 1106 -6.26 -11.48 -35.51
C ALA A 1106 -7.64 -10.88 -35.84
N ALA A 1107 -8.03 -10.85 -37.13
CA ALA A 1107 -9.35 -10.42 -37.55
C ALA A 1107 -10.45 -11.40 -37.08
N MET A 1108 -10.19 -12.71 -37.21
CA MET A 1108 -11.11 -13.76 -36.75
C MET A 1108 -11.25 -13.77 -35.22
N ALA A 1109 -10.15 -13.65 -34.49
CA ALA A 1109 -10.14 -13.62 -33.03
C ALA A 1109 -10.91 -12.41 -32.47
N GLU A 1110 -10.79 -11.23 -33.10
CA GLU A 1110 -11.58 -10.07 -32.70
C GLU A 1110 -13.08 -10.34 -32.93
N LEU A 1111 -13.44 -10.90 -34.09
CA LEU A 1111 -14.83 -11.26 -34.38
C LEU A 1111 -15.39 -12.30 -33.40
N ASP A 1112 -14.61 -13.33 -33.07
CA ASP A 1112 -14.96 -14.36 -32.10
C ASP A 1112 -15.09 -13.79 -30.67
N ALA A 1113 -14.19 -12.88 -30.26
CA ALA A 1113 -14.29 -12.21 -28.97
C ALA A 1113 -15.58 -11.38 -28.85
N ARG A 1114 -16.01 -10.72 -29.94
CA ARG A 1114 -17.25 -9.93 -29.99
C ARG A 1114 -18.49 -10.82 -30.00
N THR A 1115 -18.47 -11.94 -30.71
CA THR A 1115 -19.58 -12.91 -30.67
C THR A 1115 -19.68 -13.58 -29.30
N LEU A 1116 -18.56 -13.97 -28.67
CA LEU A 1116 -18.54 -14.56 -27.34
C LEU A 1116 -19.05 -13.59 -26.27
N THR A 1117 -18.63 -12.33 -26.29
CA THR A 1117 -19.12 -11.30 -25.35
C THR A 1117 -20.59 -10.92 -25.57
N GLY A 1118 -21.12 -11.13 -26.79
CA GLY A 1118 -22.53 -10.94 -27.12
C GLY A 1118 -23.44 -12.10 -26.76
N VAL A 1119 -22.94 -13.34 -26.93
CA VAL A 1119 -23.68 -14.59 -26.68
C VAL A 1119 -23.59 -15.02 -25.20
N PHE A 1120 -22.44 -14.80 -24.56
CA PHE A 1120 -22.20 -15.13 -23.17
C PHE A 1120 -22.13 -13.86 -22.33
N ARG A 1121 -23.13 -13.66 -21.45
CA ARG A 1121 -23.05 -12.62 -20.41
C ARG A 1121 -21.78 -12.83 -19.57
N LYS A 1122 -21.10 -11.75 -19.20
CA LYS A 1122 -20.08 -11.80 -18.13
C LYS A 1122 -20.71 -12.42 -16.88
N GLN A 1123 -19.95 -13.22 -16.15
CA GLN A 1123 -20.39 -13.77 -14.87
C GLN A 1123 -20.90 -12.64 -13.97
N ASP A 1124 -22.16 -12.75 -13.54
CA ASP A 1124 -22.80 -11.75 -12.70
C ASP A 1124 -21.97 -11.54 -11.43
N THR A 1125 -21.49 -10.31 -11.19
CA THR A 1125 -20.97 -9.99 -9.86
C THR A 1125 -22.13 -9.89 -8.88
N ALA A 1126 -21.89 -10.19 -7.61
CA ALA A 1126 -22.94 -10.22 -6.57
C ALA A 1126 -23.72 -8.89 -6.39
N ARG A 1127 -23.25 -7.79 -7.02
CA ARG A 1127 -23.95 -6.49 -7.06
C ARG A 1127 -25.04 -6.43 -8.14
N ASP A 1128 -24.96 -7.22 -9.20
CA ASP A 1128 -25.89 -7.20 -10.34
C ASP A 1128 -27.08 -8.16 -10.17
N LEU A 1129 -27.04 -9.04 -9.16
CA LEU A 1129 -28.10 -10.01 -8.80
C LEU A 1129 -29.13 -9.45 -7.80
N VAL A 1130 -29.40 -8.15 -7.81
CA VAL A 1130 -30.52 -7.58 -7.05
C VAL A 1130 -31.77 -7.61 -7.91
N LYS A 1131 -32.70 -8.51 -7.58
CA LYS A 1131 -34.03 -8.59 -8.20
C LYS A 1131 -34.88 -7.40 -7.74
N GLU A 1132 -34.79 -6.25 -8.41
CA GLU A 1132 -35.73 -5.14 -8.22
C GLU A 1132 -37.07 -5.50 -8.87
N ILE A 1133 -38.06 -5.91 -8.06
CA ILE A 1133 -39.44 -6.02 -8.51
C ILE A 1133 -40.05 -4.61 -8.51
N ARG A 1134 -40.13 -3.97 -9.67
CA ARG A 1134 -40.93 -2.75 -9.85
C ARG A 1134 -42.39 -3.13 -10.05
N VAL A 1135 -43.21 -2.89 -9.03
CA VAL A 1135 -44.67 -2.97 -9.14
C VAL A 1135 -45.15 -1.76 -9.93
N LEU A 1136 -45.47 -1.97 -11.21
CA LEU A 1136 -46.17 -0.97 -12.01
C LEU A 1136 -47.67 -1.06 -11.68
N ARG A 1137 -48.15 -0.05 -10.95
CA ARG A 1137 -49.54 0.23 -10.50
C ARG A 1137 -50.03 -0.48 -9.24
N PRO A 1138 -50.02 0.20 -8.08
CA PRO A 1138 -50.94 -0.11 -7.00
C PRO A 1138 -52.23 0.69 -7.21
N PHE A 1139 -53.38 0.01 -7.17
CA PHE A 1139 -54.76 0.51 -7.25
C PHE A 1139 -55.31 0.81 -8.66
N ASP A 1140 -56.23 -0.05 -9.11
CA ASP A 1140 -57.58 0.33 -9.57
C ASP A 1140 -58.51 -0.90 -9.40
N GLU A 1141 -59.58 -0.67 -8.64
CA GLU A 1141 -60.76 -1.49 -8.27
C GLU A 1141 -60.59 -2.75 -7.38
#